data_AF-A0AA39UAU3-F1
#
_entry.id   AF-A0AA39UAU3-F1
#
_cell.length_a   1.000
_cell.length_b   1.000
_cell.length_c   1.000
_cell.angle_alpha   90.00
_cell.angle_beta   90.00
_cell.angle_gamma   90.00
#
_symmetry.space_group_name_H-M   'P 1'
#
loop_
_entity.id
_entity.type
_entity.pdbx_description
1 polymer ?
#
loop_
_entity_poly.entity_id
_entity_poly.type
_entity_poly.pdbx_seq_one_letter_code
_entity_poly.pdbx_strand_id
1 'polypeptide(L)'
;MDITNVLSDNHLAEAESTALHRFRFYIRLSCLHPSDNRMTASYPPLHIAPLPSVDSSGVSLLDDYENSKPETRISYGGRRRISIAVVAPGILIFIASAGLASALLIWLQSHRVKDHISHEEPYFVNAIVAIEGTSAPHRLDDGSLESDTTMYGLAISAVSAQLVALTVPFLLGLLGYRLASMWIIAQENERQGSMPTAAQYGLLVKLCGSANLFSAYETMRYLKRGRERRSRAPSSLILALTILVLAIFLNYLLSAADLWLHTTANTFLYTSITEIGSESLPAIGTNINLTICPGPTVSLRLQFTSSSTDNQNYSNCAHFATQSATNPVNRWGNTGMIAEGLAAVQNSSSVSRSVMVDDMALLVPSTIPDNVDNVTFNSFGLVSQCQPVVDCLVDPESMRPSILYCPSFNPPYNISSLADPSDPSYNSIDLLNLTNNGWSPDGGYPLDSVLNPYGGRIIFFWPDNADDTVFPPDPTLAGWYYRGVDFTSMYWYMSTCKIAAYNVSLSYSTLDGKNGYTVVDRVLSNFNTTSALFAAFDSAYQRNLVDYLKTTLRTSLTLSTETFNTVLSRNMSYAAMGLASPLFERDVSTGGNAIVMKSASRYPLAPLSTILGILYTYAFLALVVTASSVMLSSREIVYTKDDGKEHRVTTIELVQLRLTNALVSIAERFADPARPELLLKTSAVDMFHEHPHAERLGVVMADYEGEDGEGVVRRTQSLRVEGVQRRLTKLSSSTMTVVETV
;
A
#
# COMPACT_ATOMS: atom_id res chain seq x y z
N MET A 1 -3.91 8.61 35.13
CA MET A 1 -3.35 9.75 34.39
C MET A 1 -3.94 9.66 33.00
N ASP A 2 -5.03 10.38 32.78
CA ASP A 2 -5.78 10.37 31.53
C ASP A 2 -5.14 11.33 30.52
N ILE A 3 -4.78 10.80 29.36
CA ILE A 3 -4.45 11.57 28.16
C ILE A 3 -5.41 11.09 27.08
N THR A 4 -6.54 11.77 26.94
CA THR A 4 -7.46 11.62 25.81
C THR A 4 -7.70 12.98 25.15
N ASN A 5 -7.58 12.98 23.83
CA ASN A 5 -8.28 13.84 22.87
C ASN A 5 -7.96 15.35 22.85
N VAL A 6 -6.91 15.73 22.11
CA VAL A 6 -6.76 17.11 21.56
C VAL A 6 -6.27 17.15 20.09
N LEU A 7 -6.00 16.02 19.41
CA LEU A 7 -5.26 16.04 18.14
C LEU A 7 -6.04 15.77 16.83
N SER A 8 -7.38 15.74 16.85
CA SER A 8 -8.15 15.41 15.62
C SER A 8 -8.63 16.62 14.80
N ASP A 9 -8.67 17.84 15.35
CA ASP A 9 -9.34 18.95 14.66
C ASP A 9 -8.41 19.80 13.78
N ASN A 10 -7.10 19.79 14.03
CA ASN A 10 -6.16 20.63 13.25
C ASN A 10 -5.80 20.04 11.87
N HIS A 11 -5.88 18.72 11.68
CA HIS A 11 -5.58 18.11 10.38
C HIS A 11 -6.74 18.21 9.37
N LEU A 12 -7.98 18.41 9.83
CA LEU A 12 -9.13 18.56 8.95
C LEU A 12 -9.16 19.95 8.28
N ALA A 13 -8.75 21.00 9.00
CA ALA A 13 -8.71 22.37 8.51
C ALA A 13 -7.61 22.60 7.46
N GLU A 14 -6.47 21.91 7.58
CA GLU A 14 -5.35 22.03 6.63
C GLU A 14 -5.61 21.26 5.33
N ALA A 15 -6.36 20.14 5.40
CA ALA A 15 -6.83 19.39 4.24
C ALA A 15 -7.89 20.18 3.42
N GLU A 16 -8.83 20.87 4.09
CA GLU A 16 -9.81 21.73 3.41
C GLU A 16 -9.15 22.93 2.71
N SER A 17 -8.17 23.57 3.35
CA SER A 17 -7.44 24.71 2.77
C SER A 17 -6.68 24.32 1.49
N THR A 18 -6.04 23.15 1.49
CA THR A 18 -5.24 22.65 0.35
C THR A 18 -6.14 22.21 -0.82
N ALA A 19 -7.30 21.61 -0.52
CA ALA A 19 -8.31 21.26 -1.52
C ALA A 19 -8.92 22.52 -2.18
N LEU A 20 -9.22 23.56 -1.39
CA LEU A 20 -9.77 24.82 -1.89
C LEU A 20 -8.78 25.59 -2.77
N HIS A 21 -7.48 25.52 -2.47
CA HIS A 21 -6.44 26.17 -3.26
C HIS A 21 -6.21 25.48 -4.61
N ARG A 22 -6.29 24.13 -4.68
CA ARG A 22 -6.26 23.38 -5.94
C ARG A 22 -7.52 23.59 -6.78
N PHE A 23 -8.69 23.72 -6.14
CA PHE A 23 -9.96 24.02 -6.81
C PHE A 23 -9.97 25.40 -7.50
N ARG A 24 -9.36 26.42 -6.86
CA ARG A 24 -9.21 27.77 -7.45
C ARG A 24 -8.27 27.79 -8.66
N PHE A 25 -7.24 26.93 -8.71
CA PHE A 25 -6.31 26.88 -9.83
C PHE A 25 -6.95 26.26 -11.09
N TYR A 26 -7.82 25.26 -10.91
CA TYR A 26 -8.50 24.57 -12.03
C TYR A 26 -9.61 25.43 -12.69
N ILE A 27 -10.33 26.23 -11.89
CA ILE A 27 -11.36 27.16 -12.42
C ILE A 27 -10.71 28.34 -13.16
N ARG A 28 -9.53 28.80 -12.74
CA ARG A 28 -8.85 29.96 -13.35
C ARG A 28 -8.27 29.67 -14.75
N LEU A 29 -7.98 28.40 -15.08
CA LEU A 29 -7.56 28.02 -16.44
C LEU A 29 -8.74 27.90 -17.42
N SER A 30 -9.98 27.79 -16.94
CA SER A 30 -11.15 27.51 -17.78
C SER A 30 -12.02 28.75 -18.10
N CYS A 31 -11.63 29.94 -17.61
CA CYS A 31 -12.37 31.17 -17.84
C CYS A 31 -11.44 32.33 -18.24
N LEU A 32 -11.11 32.40 -19.54
CA LEU A 32 -10.62 33.61 -20.19
C LEU A 32 -11.71 34.14 -21.11
N HIS A 33 -12.28 35.28 -20.71
CA HIS A 33 -13.34 36.02 -21.39
C HIS A 33 -12.82 36.69 -22.68
N PRO A 34 -13.69 36.90 -23.67
CA PRO A 34 -13.74 38.22 -24.31
C PRO A 34 -15.10 38.89 -24.10
N SER A 35 -15.06 40.20 -24.13
CA SER A 35 -16.10 41.18 -23.90
C SER A 35 -17.22 41.19 -24.95
N ASP A 36 -18.41 41.50 -24.47
CA ASP A 36 -19.64 41.77 -25.22
C ASP A 36 -19.44 42.82 -26.32
N ASN A 37 -20.04 42.57 -27.49
CA ASN A 37 -20.66 43.63 -28.29
C ASN A 37 -21.86 43.08 -29.06
N ARG A 38 -23.03 43.71 -28.85
CA ARG A 38 -24.29 43.46 -29.56
C ARG A 38 -24.26 44.15 -30.92
N MET A 39 -24.58 43.42 -31.99
CA MET A 39 -25.13 44.00 -33.22
C MET A 39 -26.24 43.11 -33.79
N THR A 40 -27.35 43.75 -34.16
CA THR A 40 -28.48 43.20 -34.92
C THR A 40 -28.19 43.29 -36.41
N ALA A 41 -28.27 42.17 -37.14
CA ALA A 41 -28.14 42.14 -38.60
C ALA A 41 -29.40 41.55 -39.25
N SER A 42 -29.95 42.28 -40.22
CA SER A 42 -30.93 41.82 -41.21
C SER A 42 -30.15 41.30 -42.42
N TYR A 43 -30.49 40.10 -42.91
CA TYR A 43 -29.91 39.52 -44.14
C TYR A 43 -31.02 39.08 -45.11
N PRO A 44 -30.77 39.16 -46.44
CA PRO A 44 -31.69 38.70 -47.48
C PRO A 44 -31.62 37.17 -47.66
N PRO A 45 -32.60 36.53 -48.34
CA PRO A 45 -32.69 35.08 -48.38
C PRO A 45 -31.68 34.43 -49.34
N LEU A 46 -31.07 33.33 -48.90
CA LEU A 46 -30.23 32.45 -49.71
C LEU A 46 -31.13 31.43 -50.44
N HIS A 47 -31.22 31.52 -51.76
CA HIS A 47 -31.72 30.43 -52.61
C HIS A 47 -30.55 29.51 -52.96
N ILE A 48 -30.58 28.27 -52.49
CA ILE A 48 -29.81 27.18 -53.09
C ILE A 48 -30.55 26.81 -54.37
N ALA A 49 -30.00 27.20 -55.52
CA ALA A 49 -30.56 26.86 -56.82
C ALA A 49 -30.32 25.36 -57.10
N PRO A 50 -31.32 24.62 -57.63
CA PRO A 50 -31.07 23.34 -58.25
C PRO A 50 -30.26 23.56 -59.54
N LEU A 51 -29.32 22.65 -59.82
CA LEU A 51 -28.56 22.61 -61.07
C LEU A 51 -29.51 22.71 -62.27
N PRO A 52 -29.25 23.58 -63.26
CA PRO A 52 -30.08 23.64 -64.45
C PRO A 52 -29.91 22.36 -65.27
N SER A 53 -31.03 21.76 -65.67
CA SER A 53 -31.07 20.74 -66.71
C SER A 53 -30.59 21.36 -68.02
N VAL A 54 -29.54 20.77 -68.58
CA VAL A 54 -28.98 21.11 -69.89
C VAL A 54 -30.00 20.73 -70.96
N ASP A 55 -30.62 21.73 -71.57
CA ASP A 55 -31.06 21.70 -72.97
C ASP A 55 -31.30 23.14 -73.43
N SER A 56 -30.37 23.68 -74.23
CA SER A 56 -30.62 24.85 -75.08
C SER A 56 -29.44 25.05 -76.04
N SER A 57 -29.68 24.69 -77.29
CA SER A 57 -28.83 24.94 -78.44
C SER A 57 -28.77 26.42 -78.84
N GLY A 58 -27.57 26.91 -79.15
CA GLY A 58 -27.33 27.98 -80.12
C GLY A 58 -27.12 29.38 -79.54
N VAL A 59 -25.88 29.89 -79.62
CA VAL A 59 -25.45 30.98 -80.52
C VAL A 59 -23.91 31.02 -80.50
N SER A 60 -23.32 30.90 -81.69
CA SER A 60 -21.89 31.02 -81.98
C SER A 60 -21.59 32.45 -82.44
N LEU A 61 -20.67 33.16 -81.77
CA LEU A 61 -19.81 34.18 -82.40
C LEU A 61 -18.73 34.71 -81.43
N LEU A 62 -17.59 34.02 -81.34
CA LEU A 62 -16.20 34.52 -81.46
C LEU A 62 -15.24 33.43 -80.97
N ASP A 63 -14.66 32.70 -81.92
CA ASP A 63 -13.55 31.77 -81.74
C ASP A 63 -12.21 32.51 -81.59
N ASP A 64 -11.37 31.95 -80.72
CA ASP A 64 -9.89 31.95 -80.70
C ASP A 64 -9.27 32.12 -79.29
N TYR A 65 -9.93 31.56 -78.26
CA TYR A 65 -9.25 31.12 -77.03
C TYR A 65 -9.93 29.89 -76.40
N GLU A 66 -10.38 28.95 -77.24
CA GLU A 66 -10.83 27.63 -76.79
C GLU A 66 -9.88 26.56 -77.33
N ASN A 67 -8.86 26.20 -76.55
CA ASN A 67 -8.39 24.83 -76.63
C ASN A 67 -7.88 24.37 -75.26
N SER A 68 -8.58 23.38 -74.72
CA SER A 68 -8.42 22.75 -73.40
C SER A 68 -8.94 23.54 -72.19
N LYS A 69 -10.23 23.92 -72.18
CA LYS A 69 -10.91 23.98 -70.88
C LYS A 69 -11.05 22.53 -70.40
N PRO A 70 -10.46 22.14 -69.26
CA PRO A 70 -10.62 20.78 -68.77
C PRO A 70 -12.09 20.54 -68.46
N GLU A 71 -12.73 19.71 -69.28
CA GLU A 71 -14.12 19.34 -69.09
C GLU A 71 -14.19 18.33 -67.93
N THR A 72 -14.46 18.84 -66.72
CA THR A 72 -14.59 18.01 -65.52
C THR A 72 -15.87 17.18 -65.62
N ARG A 73 -15.74 15.94 -66.10
CA ARG A 73 -16.86 15.02 -66.21
C ARG A 73 -17.25 14.50 -64.83
N ILE A 74 -18.41 14.92 -64.34
CA ILE A 74 -19.00 14.44 -63.08
C ILE A 74 -19.96 13.29 -63.42
N SER A 75 -19.69 12.10 -62.87
CA SER A 75 -20.58 10.94 -62.99
C SER A 75 -21.03 10.49 -61.60
N TYR A 76 -22.30 10.10 -61.48
CA TYR A 76 -22.86 9.55 -60.25
C TYR A 76 -22.74 8.02 -60.27
N GLY A 77 -21.96 7.48 -59.34
CA GLY A 77 -21.77 6.05 -59.14
C GLY A 77 -22.87 5.40 -58.28
N GLY A 78 -22.74 4.09 -58.07
CA GLY A 78 -23.63 3.31 -57.21
C GLY A 78 -23.57 3.73 -55.73
N ARG A 79 -24.47 3.18 -54.91
CA ARG A 79 -24.40 3.35 -53.44
C ARG A 79 -23.24 2.55 -52.89
N ARG A 80 -22.33 3.22 -52.18
CA ARG A 80 -21.19 2.62 -51.50
C ARG A 80 -21.31 2.85 -49.99
N ARG A 81 -20.82 1.89 -49.19
CA ARG A 81 -20.66 2.08 -47.74
C ARG A 81 -19.48 2.99 -47.47
N ILE A 82 -19.54 3.71 -46.36
CA ILE A 82 -18.45 4.59 -45.91
C ILE A 82 -17.16 3.77 -45.75
N SER A 83 -16.03 4.38 -46.09
CA SER A 83 -14.71 3.76 -45.92
C SER A 83 -14.45 3.35 -44.47
N ILE A 84 -13.80 2.20 -44.28
CA ILE A 84 -13.40 1.71 -42.96
C ILE A 84 -12.46 2.69 -42.22
N ALA A 85 -11.73 3.52 -42.97
CA ALA A 85 -10.86 4.55 -42.42
C ALA A 85 -11.62 5.57 -41.56
N VAL A 86 -12.89 5.82 -41.89
CA VAL A 86 -13.79 6.70 -41.11
C VAL A 86 -14.23 6.04 -39.81
N VAL A 87 -14.28 4.70 -39.76
CA VAL A 87 -14.76 3.92 -38.62
C VAL A 87 -13.65 3.74 -37.58
N ALA A 88 -12.39 3.76 -38.01
CA ALA A 88 -11.22 3.50 -37.18
C ALA A 88 -11.16 4.37 -35.90
N PRO A 89 -11.37 5.70 -35.93
CA PRO A 89 -11.36 6.50 -34.71
C PRO A 89 -12.41 6.05 -33.70
N GLY A 90 -13.60 5.67 -34.15
CA GLY A 90 -14.69 5.24 -33.27
C GLY A 90 -14.41 3.91 -32.58
N ILE A 91 -13.83 2.96 -33.32
CA ILE A 91 -13.36 1.68 -32.77
C ILE A 91 -12.22 1.92 -31.79
N LEU A 92 -11.28 2.81 -32.10
CA LEU A 92 -10.17 3.16 -31.20
C LEU A 92 -10.67 3.79 -29.90
N ILE A 93 -11.66 4.70 -29.96
CA ILE A 93 -12.28 5.28 -28.76
C ILE A 93 -12.94 4.19 -27.92
N PHE A 94 -13.72 3.30 -28.54
CA PHE A 94 -14.36 2.17 -27.85
C PHE A 94 -13.32 1.28 -27.16
N ILE A 95 -12.29 0.84 -27.88
CA ILE A 95 -11.22 -0.01 -27.34
C ILE A 95 -10.48 0.70 -26.22
N ALA A 96 -10.15 1.98 -26.38
CA ALA A 96 -9.39 2.71 -25.37
C ALA A 96 -10.22 2.95 -24.09
N SER A 97 -11.49 3.36 -24.21
CA SER A 97 -12.35 3.58 -23.03
C SER A 97 -12.74 2.28 -22.32
N ALA A 98 -13.22 1.26 -23.05
CA ALA A 98 -13.57 -0.03 -22.44
C ALA A 98 -12.33 -0.81 -21.98
N GLY A 99 -11.22 -0.67 -22.72
CA GLY A 99 -9.93 -1.27 -22.39
C GLY A 99 -9.34 -0.70 -21.11
N LEU A 100 -9.34 0.62 -20.92
CA LEU A 100 -8.88 1.25 -19.67
C LEU A 100 -9.75 0.87 -18.47
N ALA A 101 -11.08 0.85 -18.63
CA ALA A 101 -11.98 0.39 -17.57
C ALA A 101 -11.70 -1.06 -17.17
N SER A 102 -11.50 -1.94 -18.16
CA SER A 102 -11.19 -3.35 -17.93
C SER A 102 -9.79 -3.54 -17.35
N ALA A 103 -8.80 -2.76 -17.80
CA ALA A 103 -7.44 -2.79 -17.28
C ALA A 103 -7.38 -2.36 -15.82
N LEU A 104 -8.10 -1.30 -15.45
CA LEU A 104 -8.23 -0.86 -14.06
C LEU A 104 -8.85 -1.97 -13.19
N LEU A 105 -9.93 -2.58 -13.65
CA LEU A 105 -10.60 -3.66 -12.93
C LEU A 105 -9.70 -4.89 -12.79
N ILE A 106 -9.05 -5.33 -13.86
CA ILE A 106 -8.12 -6.47 -13.85
C ILE A 106 -6.96 -6.20 -12.90
N TRP A 107 -6.36 -5.01 -12.97
CA TRP A 107 -5.25 -4.62 -12.10
C TRP A 107 -5.65 -4.61 -10.63
N LEU A 108 -6.82 -4.05 -10.29
CA LEU A 108 -7.34 -4.05 -8.92
C LEU A 108 -7.64 -5.47 -8.41
N GLN A 109 -8.21 -6.33 -9.25
CA GLN A 109 -8.50 -7.71 -8.85
C GLN A 109 -7.25 -8.57 -8.70
N SER A 110 -6.23 -8.35 -9.54
CA SER A 110 -4.97 -9.11 -9.46
C SER A 110 -4.11 -8.73 -8.26
N HIS A 111 -4.21 -7.47 -7.78
CA HIS A 111 -3.46 -6.96 -6.63
C HIS A 111 -4.29 -6.89 -5.35
N ARG A 112 -5.52 -7.42 -5.36
CA ARG A 112 -6.43 -7.38 -4.22
C ARG A 112 -5.88 -8.20 -3.05
N VAL A 113 -5.86 -7.60 -1.88
CA VAL A 113 -5.59 -8.29 -0.61
C VAL A 113 -6.79 -9.18 -0.26
N LYS A 114 -6.54 -10.48 -0.04
CA LYS A 114 -7.57 -11.48 0.31
C LYS A 114 -7.65 -11.73 1.81
N ASP A 115 -6.49 -11.90 2.43
CA ASP A 115 -6.36 -12.18 3.86
C ASP A 115 -5.85 -10.92 4.55
N HIS A 116 -6.37 -10.61 5.74
CA HIS A 116 -5.96 -9.45 6.53
C HIS A 116 -6.15 -9.75 8.01
N ILE A 117 -5.40 -9.04 8.85
CA ILE A 117 -5.52 -9.16 10.31
C ILE A 117 -6.75 -8.37 10.81
N SER A 118 -7.35 -8.81 11.93
CA SER A 118 -8.59 -8.21 12.45
C SER A 118 -8.48 -6.71 12.74
N HIS A 119 -7.30 -6.22 13.11
CA HIS A 119 -7.08 -4.79 13.33
C HIS A 119 -7.22 -3.94 12.05
N GLU A 120 -6.99 -4.54 10.87
CA GLU A 120 -7.07 -3.85 9.59
C GLU A 120 -8.48 -3.87 8.97
N GLU A 121 -9.42 -4.62 9.54
CA GLU A 121 -10.80 -4.77 9.03
C GLU A 121 -11.50 -3.44 8.64
N PRO A 122 -11.35 -2.32 9.39
CA PRO A 122 -11.97 -1.05 9.02
C PRO A 122 -11.55 -0.52 7.63
N TYR A 123 -10.34 -0.84 7.16
CA TYR A 123 -9.86 -0.40 5.85
C TYR A 123 -10.52 -1.14 4.69
N PHE A 124 -11.00 -2.37 4.92
CA PHE A 124 -11.62 -3.22 3.90
C PHE A 124 -13.12 -2.94 3.73
N VAL A 125 -13.75 -2.26 4.69
CA VAL A 125 -15.17 -1.92 4.61
C VAL A 125 -15.42 -0.96 3.44
N ASN A 126 -16.32 -1.38 2.54
CA ASN A 126 -16.74 -0.65 1.35
C ASN A 126 -15.60 -0.19 0.42
N ALA A 127 -14.49 -0.93 0.42
CA ALA A 127 -13.32 -0.61 -0.40
C ALA A 127 -12.66 -1.86 -0.98
N ILE A 128 -11.93 -1.68 -2.07
CA ILE A 128 -10.97 -2.65 -2.59
C ILE A 128 -9.60 -2.18 -2.10
N VAL A 129 -8.91 -3.04 -1.35
CA VAL A 129 -7.53 -2.80 -0.94
C VAL A 129 -6.62 -3.52 -1.92
N ALA A 130 -5.72 -2.79 -2.55
CA ALA A 130 -4.75 -3.31 -3.51
C ALA A 130 -3.32 -3.00 -3.09
N ILE A 131 -2.42 -3.97 -3.26
CA ILE A 131 -0.99 -3.81 -2.97
C ILE A 131 -0.35 -2.98 -4.11
N GLU A 132 0.27 -1.85 -3.76
CA GLU A 132 0.85 -0.91 -4.75
C GLU A 132 2.33 -1.16 -5.02
N GLY A 133 3.05 -1.69 -4.03
CA GLY A 133 4.49 -1.89 -4.08
C GLY A 133 4.90 -3.35 -3.91
N THR A 134 5.96 -3.74 -4.60
CA THR A 134 6.64 -5.03 -4.37
C THR A 134 7.69 -4.95 -3.27
N SER A 135 8.19 -3.74 -2.98
CA SER A 135 9.26 -3.52 -2.01
C SER A 135 8.70 -3.30 -0.62
N ALA A 136 9.29 -3.98 0.36
CA ALA A 136 9.05 -3.67 1.76
C ALA A 136 9.52 -2.22 2.04
N PRO A 137 8.80 -1.45 2.87
CA PRO A 137 9.22 -0.10 3.23
C PRO A 137 10.60 -0.14 3.87
N HIS A 138 11.47 0.78 3.45
CA HIS A 138 12.80 0.93 4.02
C HIS A 138 12.71 1.77 5.28
N ARG A 139 13.25 1.24 6.38
CA ARG A 139 13.40 1.99 7.63
C ARG A 139 14.62 2.89 7.48
N LEU A 140 14.40 4.20 7.50
CA LEU A 140 15.44 5.22 7.53
C LEU A 140 16.12 5.26 8.89
N ASP A 141 17.34 5.82 8.95
CA ASP A 141 18.15 5.91 10.18
C ASP A 141 17.47 6.74 11.29
N ASP A 142 16.52 7.60 10.93
CA ASP A 142 15.70 8.38 11.86
C ASP A 142 14.51 7.58 12.44
N GLY A 143 14.35 6.32 12.02
CA GLY A 143 13.26 5.43 12.40
C GLY A 143 11.98 5.60 11.58
N SER A 144 11.92 6.52 10.62
CA SER A 144 10.78 6.65 9.70
C SER A 144 10.78 5.53 8.66
N LEU A 145 9.59 5.13 8.21
CA LEU A 145 9.43 4.17 7.12
C LEU A 145 9.20 4.93 5.81
N GLU A 146 10.15 4.83 4.87
CA GLU A 146 9.97 5.29 3.51
C GLU A 146 9.40 4.16 2.66
N SER A 147 8.30 4.42 1.98
CA SER A 147 7.69 3.47 1.05
C SER A 147 7.44 4.15 -0.28
N ASP A 148 8.02 3.59 -1.34
CA ASP A 148 7.72 3.97 -2.71
C ASP A 148 6.30 3.51 -3.05
N THR A 149 5.30 4.35 -2.73
CA THR A 149 3.90 4.06 -3.04
C THR A 149 3.50 4.79 -4.32
N THR A 150 3.57 4.10 -5.45
CA THR A 150 2.95 4.57 -6.70
C THR A 150 1.52 4.07 -6.77
N MET A 151 0.53 4.96 -6.63
CA MET A 151 -0.89 4.58 -6.71
C MET A 151 -1.33 4.36 -8.16
N TYR A 152 -1.13 3.15 -8.70
CA TYR A 152 -1.37 2.87 -10.12
C TYR A 152 -2.84 3.00 -10.52
N GLY A 153 -3.76 2.58 -9.63
CA GLY A 153 -5.19 2.70 -9.90
C GLY A 153 -5.64 4.15 -10.09
N LEU A 154 -5.08 5.08 -9.30
CA LEU A 154 -5.32 6.51 -9.46
C LEU A 154 -4.74 7.05 -10.78
N ALA A 155 -3.52 6.63 -11.15
CA ALA A 155 -2.91 7.04 -12.41
C ALA A 155 -3.73 6.59 -13.64
N ILE A 156 -4.21 5.34 -13.63
CA ILE A 156 -5.07 4.81 -14.70
C ILE A 156 -6.40 5.59 -14.79
N SER A 157 -7.00 5.95 -13.65
CA SER A 157 -8.20 6.78 -13.60
C SER A 157 -7.98 8.17 -14.22
N ALA A 158 -6.90 8.86 -13.85
CA ALA A 158 -6.57 10.17 -14.37
C ALA A 158 -6.31 10.15 -15.89
N VAL A 159 -5.59 9.14 -16.38
CA VAL A 159 -5.37 8.91 -17.84
C VAL A 159 -6.71 8.69 -18.55
N SER A 160 -7.62 7.92 -17.94
CA SER A 160 -8.95 7.65 -18.49
C SER A 160 -9.79 8.92 -18.62
N ALA A 161 -9.76 9.79 -17.61
CA ALA A 161 -10.45 11.08 -17.64
C ALA A 161 -9.91 12.00 -18.76
N GLN A 162 -8.59 12.08 -18.93
CA GLN A 162 -7.96 12.85 -20.00
C GLN A 162 -8.28 12.31 -21.39
N LEU A 163 -8.27 10.98 -21.55
CA LEU A 163 -8.60 10.32 -22.81
C LEU A 163 -10.04 10.65 -23.24
N VAL A 164 -11.01 10.56 -22.33
CA VAL A 164 -12.42 10.89 -22.64
C VAL A 164 -12.54 12.35 -23.07
N ALA A 165 -11.89 13.28 -22.38
CA ALA A 165 -11.91 14.69 -22.75
C ALA A 165 -11.35 14.95 -24.17
N LEU A 166 -10.26 14.27 -24.53
CA LEU A 166 -9.62 14.39 -25.86
C LEU A 166 -10.43 13.73 -26.98
N THR A 167 -11.27 12.74 -26.67
CA THR A 167 -11.98 11.94 -27.68
C THR A 167 -13.36 12.49 -28.05
N VAL A 168 -13.93 13.43 -27.28
CA VAL A 168 -15.22 14.06 -27.58
C VAL A 168 -15.30 14.68 -29.00
N PRO A 169 -14.31 15.47 -29.47
CA PRO A 169 -14.38 16.05 -30.83
C PRO A 169 -14.39 15.00 -31.93
N PHE A 170 -13.64 13.90 -31.76
CA PHE A 170 -13.61 12.80 -32.73
C PHE A 170 -14.95 12.07 -32.79
N LEU A 171 -15.58 11.84 -31.63
CA LEU A 171 -16.91 11.24 -31.54
C LEU A 171 -17.97 12.09 -32.28
N LEU A 172 -17.91 13.42 -32.15
CA LEU A 172 -18.80 14.33 -32.87
C LEU A 172 -18.48 14.40 -34.36
N GLY A 173 -17.20 14.28 -34.73
CA GLY A 173 -16.77 14.14 -36.12
C GLY A 173 -17.42 12.92 -36.79
N LEU A 174 -17.48 11.79 -36.08
CA LEU A 174 -18.17 10.57 -36.51
C LEU A 174 -19.69 10.76 -36.59
N LEU A 175 -20.28 11.45 -35.62
CA LEU A 175 -21.68 11.83 -35.65
C LEU A 175 -22.01 12.71 -36.86
N GLY A 176 -21.06 13.54 -37.30
CA GLY A 176 -21.15 14.34 -38.53
C GLY A 176 -21.54 13.52 -39.76
N TYR A 177 -21.07 12.27 -39.90
CA TYR A 177 -21.48 11.38 -41.00
C TYR A 177 -22.96 11.02 -40.91
N ARG A 178 -23.46 10.70 -39.71
CA ARG A 178 -24.88 10.43 -39.49
C ARG A 178 -25.75 11.64 -39.79
N LEU A 179 -25.31 12.82 -39.37
CA LEU A 179 -26.00 14.08 -39.62
C LEU A 179 -26.02 14.43 -41.11
N ALA A 180 -24.90 14.20 -41.80
CA ALA A 180 -24.79 14.34 -43.25
C ALA A 180 -25.77 13.42 -44.00
N SER A 181 -25.86 12.15 -43.61
CA SER A 181 -26.83 11.22 -44.20
C SER A 181 -28.28 11.69 -43.99
N MET A 182 -28.64 12.09 -42.78
CA MET A 182 -29.98 12.58 -42.48
C MET A 182 -30.35 13.79 -43.33
N TRP A 183 -29.38 14.68 -43.58
CA TRP A 183 -29.57 15.83 -44.44
C TRP A 183 -29.73 15.44 -45.91
N ILE A 184 -28.87 14.57 -46.45
CA ILE A 184 -28.99 14.08 -47.84
C ILE A 184 -30.35 13.39 -48.06
N ILE A 185 -30.78 12.55 -47.12
CA ILE A 185 -32.09 11.87 -47.21
C ILE A 185 -33.25 12.87 -47.11
N ALA A 186 -33.15 13.90 -46.26
CA ALA A 186 -34.14 14.96 -46.19
C ALA A 186 -34.25 15.73 -47.52
N GLN A 187 -33.12 15.91 -48.21
CA GLN A 187 -33.05 16.54 -49.52
C GLN A 187 -33.63 15.68 -50.63
N GLU A 188 -33.27 14.39 -50.69
CA GLU A 188 -33.80 13.44 -51.68
C GLU A 188 -35.32 13.28 -51.57
N ASN A 189 -35.89 13.37 -50.37
CA ASN A 189 -37.34 13.22 -50.14
C ASN A 189 -38.11 14.55 -50.24
N GLU A 190 -37.48 15.64 -50.66
CA GLU A 190 -38.08 16.99 -50.78
C GLU A 190 -38.79 17.49 -49.51
N ARG A 191 -38.37 17.00 -48.34
CA ARG A 191 -38.96 17.38 -47.05
C ARG A 191 -38.38 18.70 -46.57
N GLN A 192 -38.81 19.81 -47.18
CA GLN A 192 -38.33 21.16 -46.87
C GLN A 192 -38.34 21.49 -45.37
N GLY A 193 -39.32 21.00 -44.61
CA GLY A 193 -39.41 21.20 -43.16
C GLY A 193 -38.38 20.44 -42.31
N SER A 194 -37.57 19.56 -42.92
CA SER A 194 -36.52 18.79 -42.26
C SER A 194 -35.10 19.24 -42.64
N MET A 195 -34.98 20.17 -43.59
CA MET A 195 -33.71 20.81 -43.93
C MET A 195 -33.35 21.88 -42.89
N PRO A 196 -32.06 22.01 -42.52
CA PRO A 196 -31.63 23.08 -41.64
C PRO A 196 -31.73 24.45 -42.32
N THR A 197 -32.21 25.47 -41.61
CA THR A 197 -32.03 26.87 -42.03
C THR A 197 -30.56 27.29 -41.90
N ALA A 198 -30.15 28.39 -42.52
CA ALA A 198 -28.77 28.89 -42.42
C ALA A 198 -28.28 29.03 -40.96
N ALA A 199 -29.14 29.54 -40.07
CA ALA A 199 -28.82 29.62 -38.65
C ALA A 199 -28.68 28.23 -38.00
N GLN A 200 -29.55 27.28 -38.33
CA GLN A 200 -29.49 25.91 -37.82
C GLN A 200 -28.27 25.16 -38.33
N TYR A 201 -27.88 25.38 -39.59
CA TYR A 201 -26.65 24.87 -40.18
C TYR A 201 -25.42 25.43 -39.47
N GLY A 202 -25.36 26.75 -39.25
CA GLY A 202 -24.27 27.38 -38.49
C GLY A 202 -24.13 26.82 -37.07
N LEU A 203 -25.26 26.55 -36.39
CA LEU A 203 -25.26 25.87 -35.10
C LEU A 203 -24.76 24.42 -35.22
N LEU A 204 -25.17 23.67 -36.24
CA LEU A 204 -24.71 22.30 -36.49
C LEU A 204 -23.20 22.24 -36.71
N VAL A 205 -22.65 23.18 -37.50
CA VAL A 205 -21.21 23.33 -37.73
C VAL A 205 -20.49 23.65 -36.42
N LYS A 206 -21.05 24.57 -35.62
CA LYS A 206 -20.47 24.95 -34.33
C LYS A 206 -20.44 23.78 -33.34
N LEU A 207 -21.53 22.99 -33.27
CA LEU A 207 -21.64 21.81 -32.41
C LEU A 207 -20.64 20.72 -32.82
N CYS A 208 -20.54 20.41 -34.11
CA CYS A 208 -19.69 19.31 -34.60
C CYS A 208 -18.21 19.68 -34.67
N GLY A 209 -17.88 20.97 -34.90
CA GLY A 209 -16.50 21.43 -35.07
C GLY A 209 -15.78 21.84 -33.78
N SER A 210 -16.49 22.32 -32.75
CA SER A 210 -15.85 22.89 -31.55
C SER A 210 -16.15 22.15 -30.23
N ALA A 211 -17.15 21.26 -30.22
CA ALA A 211 -17.43 20.34 -29.11
C ALA A 211 -17.50 20.99 -27.71
N ASN A 212 -17.91 22.25 -27.59
CA ASN A 212 -17.79 23.00 -26.34
C ASN A 212 -19.14 23.35 -25.70
N LEU A 213 -19.13 23.65 -24.39
CA LEU A 213 -20.32 24.07 -23.63
C LEU A 213 -21.02 25.29 -24.24
N PHE A 214 -20.25 26.22 -24.79
CA PHE A 214 -20.77 27.45 -25.37
C PHE A 214 -21.61 27.18 -26.62
N SER A 215 -21.19 26.26 -27.48
CA SER A 215 -21.95 25.81 -28.66
C SER A 215 -23.26 25.13 -28.27
N ALA A 216 -23.24 24.31 -27.22
CA ALA A 216 -24.44 23.69 -26.67
C ALA A 216 -25.40 24.74 -26.08
N TYR A 217 -24.87 25.72 -25.33
CA TYR A 217 -25.65 26.81 -24.75
C TYR A 217 -26.33 27.68 -25.80
N GLU A 218 -25.60 28.11 -26.84
CA GLU A 218 -26.19 28.90 -27.93
C GLU A 218 -27.27 28.13 -28.68
N THR A 219 -27.04 26.84 -28.96
CA THR A 219 -28.04 25.99 -29.61
C THR A 219 -29.27 25.83 -28.72
N MET A 220 -29.08 25.59 -27.42
CA MET A 220 -30.17 25.49 -26.44
C MET A 220 -30.95 26.80 -26.36
N ARG A 221 -30.26 27.95 -26.35
CA ARG A 221 -30.87 29.29 -26.40
C ARG A 221 -31.69 29.49 -27.67
N TYR A 222 -31.18 29.05 -28.81
CA TYR A 222 -31.91 29.05 -30.08
C TYR A 222 -33.18 28.17 -30.00
N LEU A 223 -33.09 26.97 -29.44
CA LEU A 223 -34.24 26.06 -29.29
C LEU A 223 -35.29 26.57 -28.29
N LYS A 224 -34.88 27.28 -27.25
CA LYS A 224 -35.77 27.94 -26.27
C LYS A 224 -36.48 29.16 -26.82
N ARG A 225 -36.02 29.75 -27.94
CA ARG A 225 -36.74 30.84 -28.61
C ARG A 225 -38.12 30.31 -29.03
N GLY A 226 -39.19 31.03 -28.66
CA GLY A 226 -40.58 30.57 -28.88
C GLY A 226 -40.86 30.17 -30.33
N ARG A 227 -41.78 29.21 -30.54
CA ARG A 227 -42.12 28.65 -31.87
C ARG A 227 -42.49 29.72 -32.91
N GLU A 228 -42.98 30.88 -32.47
CA GLU A 228 -43.33 32.01 -33.34
C GLU A 228 -42.10 32.72 -33.93
N ARG A 229 -40.94 32.66 -33.28
CA ARG A 229 -39.72 33.37 -33.67
C ARG A 229 -38.66 32.47 -34.29
N ARG A 230 -38.95 31.17 -34.49
CA ARG A 230 -38.01 30.21 -35.09
C ARG A 230 -38.72 29.20 -35.98
N SER A 231 -38.02 28.73 -37.00
CA SER A 231 -38.45 27.55 -37.75
C SER A 231 -38.38 26.29 -36.88
N ARG A 232 -39.14 25.26 -37.26
CA ARG A 232 -39.08 23.94 -36.63
C ARG A 232 -37.63 23.44 -36.69
N ALA A 233 -37.11 22.97 -35.55
CA ALA A 233 -35.74 22.47 -35.49
C ALA A 233 -35.65 21.11 -36.20
N PRO A 234 -34.65 20.89 -37.06
CA PRO A 234 -34.46 19.61 -37.72
C PRO A 234 -34.01 18.57 -36.69
N SER A 235 -34.39 17.31 -36.92
CA SER A 235 -34.03 16.20 -36.04
C SER A 235 -32.52 16.00 -35.93
N SER A 236 -31.77 16.35 -36.98
CA SER A 236 -30.31 16.34 -36.97
C SER A 236 -29.72 17.29 -35.94
N LEU A 237 -30.23 18.53 -35.83
CA LEU A 237 -29.77 19.51 -34.83
C LEU A 237 -30.07 19.03 -33.41
N ILE A 238 -31.26 18.47 -33.18
CA ILE A 238 -31.65 17.93 -31.87
C ILE A 238 -30.74 16.76 -31.51
N LEU A 239 -30.52 15.82 -32.43
CA LEU A 239 -29.63 14.68 -32.23
C LEU A 239 -28.20 15.13 -31.90
N ALA A 240 -27.63 16.04 -32.69
CA ALA A 240 -26.30 16.59 -32.48
C ALA A 240 -26.16 17.21 -31.08
N LEU A 241 -27.13 18.04 -30.69
CA LEU A 241 -27.15 18.66 -29.36
C LEU A 241 -27.27 17.61 -28.25
N THR A 242 -28.13 16.60 -28.41
CA THR A 242 -28.32 15.56 -27.37
C THR A 242 -27.05 14.74 -27.14
N ILE A 243 -26.35 14.33 -28.20
CA ILE A 243 -25.12 13.54 -28.10
C ILE A 243 -23.99 14.40 -27.54
N LEU A 244 -23.87 15.67 -27.97
CA LEU A 244 -22.88 16.60 -27.41
C LEU A 244 -23.10 16.81 -25.90
N VAL A 245 -24.34 17.11 -25.49
CA VAL A 245 -24.67 17.34 -24.07
C VAL A 245 -24.39 16.08 -23.26
N LEU A 246 -24.74 14.89 -23.78
CA LEU A 246 -24.46 13.62 -23.12
C LEU A 246 -22.94 13.38 -22.99
N ALA A 247 -22.16 13.60 -24.05
CA ALA A 247 -20.71 13.43 -24.03
C ALA A 247 -20.02 14.40 -23.06
N ILE A 248 -20.43 15.68 -23.07
CA ILE A 248 -19.93 16.69 -22.13
C ILE A 248 -20.29 16.31 -20.68
N PHE A 249 -21.53 15.88 -20.45
CA PHE A 249 -21.98 15.47 -19.12
C PHE A 249 -21.19 14.27 -18.59
N LEU A 250 -21.00 13.23 -19.41
CA LEU A 250 -20.18 12.07 -19.05
C LEU A 250 -18.73 12.48 -18.76
N ASN A 251 -18.16 13.38 -19.56
CA ASN A 251 -16.81 13.89 -19.32
C ASN A 251 -16.68 14.61 -17.96
N TYR A 252 -17.61 15.52 -17.63
CA TYR A 252 -17.61 16.21 -16.35
C TYR A 252 -17.87 15.28 -15.17
N LEU A 253 -18.80 14.33 -15.31
CA LEU A 253 -19.03 13.31 -14.29
C LEU A 253 -17.79 12.46 -14.07
N LEU A 254 -17.07 12.08 -15.13
CA LEU A 254 -15.84 11.30 -15.02
C LEU A 254 -14.76 12.09 -14.30
N SER A 255 -14.55 13.36 -14.64
CA SER A 255 -13.59 14.23 -13.93
C SER A 255 -13.97 14.44 -12.46
N ALA A 256 -15.27 14.58 -12.15
CA ALA A 256 -15.74 14.70 -10.78
C ALA A 256 -15.55 13.40 -9.99
N ALA A 257 -15.82 12.24 -10.61
CA ALA A 257 -15.63 10.93 -10.00
C ALA A 257 -14.14 10.59 -9.81
N ASP A 258 -13.28 10.99 -10.75
CA ASP A 258 -11.82 10.90 -10.64
C ASP A 258 -11.30 11.74 -9.47
N LEU A 259 -11.74 13.00 -9.36
CA LEU A 259 -11.42 13.84 -8.20
C LEU A 259 -11.95 13.23 -6.89
N TRP A 260 -13.15 12.65 -6.92
CA TRP A 260 -13.72 11.96 -5.75
C TRP A 260 -12.90 10.73 -5.35
N LEU A 261 -12.41 9.95 -6.32
CA LEU A 261 -11.53 8.82 -6.05
C LEU A 261 -10.19 9.29 -5.46
N HIS A 262 -9.58 10.32 -6.06
CA HIS A 262 -8.32 10.89 -5.58
C HIS A 262 -8.41 11.49 -4.16
N THR A 263 -9.57 12.02 -3.79
CA THR A 263 -9.78 12.62 -2.45
C THR A 263 -10.13 11.59 -1.38
N THR A 264 -10.59 10.40 -1.77
CA THR A 264 -11.04 9.35 -0.83
C THR A 264 -10.13 8.13 -0.79
N ALA A 265 -9.23 8.00 -1.77
CA ALA A 265 -8.20 6.98 -1.79
C ALA A 265 -7.08 7.32 -0.79
N ASN A 266 -6.76 6.36 0.07
CA ASN A 266 -5.73 6.50 1.10
C ASN A 266 -4.70 5.38 0.95
N THR A 267 -3.44 5.69 1.17
CA THR A 267 -2.37 4.70 1.33
C THR A 267 -2.19 4.34 2.80
N PHE A 268 -1.90 3.08 3.09
CA PHE A 268 -1.53 2.62 4.42
C PHE A 268 -0.55 1.46 4.33
N LEU A 269 0.11 1.15 5.46
CA LEU A 269 0.98 -0.01 5.56
C LEU A 269 0.13 -1.24 5.90
N TYR A 270 0.14 -2.22 5.00
CA TYR A 270 -0.53 -3.50 5.12
C TYR A 270 0.45 -4.55 5.64
N THR A 271 0.03 -5.30 6.65
CA THR A 271 0.81 -6.38 7.24
C THR A 271 0.50 -7.71 6.56
N SER A 272 1.43 -8.20 5.73
CA SER A 272 1.33 -9.50 5.08
C SER A 272 1.99 -10.58 5.92
N ILE A 273 1.29 -11.69 6.16
CA ILE A 273 1.85 -12.86 6.84
C ILE A 273 2.21 -13.89 5.78
N THR A 274 3.47 -14.34 5.75
CA THR A 274 3.96 -15.35 4.80
C THR A 274 4.67 -16.46 5.54
N GLU A 275 4.37 -17.71 5.24
CA GLU A 275 5.04 -18.87 5.84
C GLU A 275 6.55 -18.84 5.55
N ILE A 276 7.35 -19.08 6.58
CA ILE A 276 8.82 -19.15 6.44
C ILE A 276 9.15 -20.53 5.86
N GLY A 277 9.83 -20.56 4.72
CA GLY A 277 10.31 -21.82 4.14
C GLY A 277 11.27 -22.54 5.08
N SER A 278 11.27 -23.88 5.06
CA SER A 278 12.05 -24.71 5.99
C SER A 278 13.55 -24.39 6.01
N GLU A 279 14.11 -23.93 4.88
CA GLU A 279 15.54 -23.56 4.76
C GLU A 279 15.88 -22.20 5.36
N SER A 280 14.88 -21.32 5.53
CA SER A 280 15.04 -19.97 6.08
C SER A 280 14.54 -19.84 7.52
N LEU A 281 14.19 -20.97 8.16
CA LEU A 281 13.72 -20.98 9.54
C LEU A 281 14.85 -20.53 10.49
N PRO A 282 14.58 -19.58 11.40
CA PRO A 282 15.60 -19.06 12.29
C PRO A 282 16.01 -20.13 13.32
N ALA A 283 17.30 -20.14 13.67
CA ALA A 283 17.90 -21.05 14.65
C ALA A 283 17.64 -20.57 16.10
N ILE A 284 16.36 -20.55 16.49
CA ILE A 284 15.92 -20.10 17.82
C ILE A 284 15.57 -21.26 18.76
N GLY A 285 15.46 -22.47 18.23
CA GLY A 285 15.32 -23.70 19.01
C GLY A 285 16.53 -23.96 19.89
N THR A 286 16.40 -24.91 20.80
CA THR A 286 17.47 -25.32 21.70
C THR A 286 17.58 -26.84 21.75
N ASN A 287 18.79 -27.36 21.61
CA ASN A 287 19.10 -28.78 21.71
C ASN A 287 20.32 -29.00 22.61
N ILE A 288 20.51 -30.22 23.12
CA ILE A 288 21.67 -30.57 23.94
C ILE A 288 22.89 -30.67 23.03
N ASN A 289 23.96 -29.95 23.36
CA ASN A 289 25.22 -30.11 22.66
C ASN A 289 25.89 -31.41 23.13
N LEU A 290 25.72 -32.49 22.35
CA LEU A 290 26.23 -33.82 22.70
C LEU A 290 27.76 -33.90 22.76
N THR A 291 28.47 -32.92 22.18
CA THR A 291 29.94 -32.84 22.28
C THR A 291 30.36 -32.33 23.67
N ILE A 292 29.58 -31.41 24.24
CA ILE A 292 29.83 -30.81 25.55
C ILE A 292 29.20 -31.66 26.67
N CYS A 293 28.01 -32.17 26.44
CA CYS A 293 27.20 -32.98 27.35
C CYS A 293 26.80 -34.29 26.66
N PRO A 294 27.69 -35.31 26.64
CA PRO A 294 27.42 -36.59 25.98
C PRO A 294 26.35 -37.44 26.71
N GLY A 295 25.85 -36.93 27.84
CA GLY A 295 24.84 -37.55 28.69
C GLY A 295 25.40 -38.04 30.03
N PRO A 296 24.54 -38.62 30.86
CA PRO A 296 24.91 -39.07 32.20
C PRO A 296 25.85 -40.27 32.13
N THR A 297 26.88 -40.27 32.96
CA THR A 297 27.91 -41.33 33.04
C THR A 297 27.94 -41.96 34.42
N VAL A 298 28.36 -43.22 34.55
CA VAL A 298 28.50 -43.85 35.87
C VAL A 298 29.66 -43.19 36.61
N SER A 299 29.40 -42.64 37.80
CA SER A 299 30.43 -42.03 38.65
C SER A 299 31.37 -43.11 39.18
N LEU A 300 32.59 -43.17 38.65
CA LEU A 300 33.64 -44.13 39.04
C LEU A 300 34.44 -43.67 40.27
N ARG A 301 33.81 -42.95 41.21
CA ARG A 301 34.58 -42.21 42.22
C ARG A 301 35.29 -43.09 43.26
N LEU A 302 34.97 -44.38 43.40
CA LEU A 302 35.57 -45.20 44.44
C LEU A 302 35.83 -46.65 43.99
N GLN A 303 36.82 -46.83 43.11
CA GLN A 303 37.48 -48.14 42.97
C GLN A 303 38.72 -48.28 43.88
N PHE A 304 39.17 -47.20 44.53
CA PHE A 304 40.45 -47.18 45.27
C PHE A 304 40.34 -47.23 46.79
N THR A 305 39.17 -46.99 47.39
CA THR A 305 39.00 -47.14 48.85
C THR A 305 37.67 -47.84 49.18
N SER A 306 37.79 -49.08 49.65
CA SER A 306 36.74 -49.94 50.25
C SER A 306 35.84 -50.76 49.31
N SER A 307 35.66 -52.02 49.71
CA SER A 307 35.10 -53.16 48.99
C SER A 307 33.57 -53.28 49.07
N SER A 308 32.84 -52.16 49.13
CA SER A 308 31.37 -52.20 49.11
C SER A 308 30.84 -51.96 47.70
N THR A 309 30.24 -52.98 47.11
CA THR A 309 29.70 -53.04 45.74
C THR A 309 28.44 -52.21 45.48
N ASP A 310 27.94 -51.45 46.46
CA ASP A 310 26.47 -51.30 46.55
C ASP A 310 25.85 -49.98 46.16
N ASN A 311 26.55 -48.96 45.64
CA ASN A 311 25.86 -47.79 45.07
C ASN A 311 26.65 -47.16 43.92
N GLN A 312 26.43 -47.63 42.69
CA GLN A 312 26.85 -46.87 41.51
C GLN A 312 25.84 -45.73 41.32
N ASN A 313 26.31 -44.50 41.45
CA ASN A 313 25.50 -43.33 41.11
C ASN A 313 25.89 -42.87 39.69
N TYR A 314 24.91 -42.50 38.87
CA TYR A 314 25.17 -41.71 37.66
C TYR A 314 25.58 -40.31 38.05
N SER A 315 26.55 -39.72 37.39
CA SER A 315 26.78 -38.29 37.47
C SER A 315 26.11 -37.59 36.29
N ASN A 316 25.74 -36.32 36.45
CA ASN A 316 25.36 -35.48 35.31
C ASN A 316 26.51 -35.46 34.29
N CYS A 317 26.22 -35.06 33.04
CA CYS A 317 27.21 -34.97 31.97
C CYS A 317 28.38 -33.99 32.25
N ALA A 318 28.27 -33.27 33.35
CA ALA A 318 29.08 -32.15 33.77
C ALA A 318 30.16 -32.55 34.80
N HIS A 319 29.87 -33.56 35.63
CA HIS A 319 30.67 -34.00 36.76
C HIS A 319 32.00 -34.66 36.37
N PHE A 320 31.98 -35.56 35.38
CA PHE A 320 33.16 -36.36 34.99
C PHE A 320 34.26 -35.55 34.31
N ALA A 321 33.88 -34.38 33.79
CA ALA A 321 34.74 -33.45 33.10
C ALA A 321 35.84 -32.89 34.02
N THR A 322 35.61 -32.83 35.34
CA THR A 322 36.51 -32.17 36.29
C THR A 322 37.57 -33.09 36.93
N GLN A 323 37.24 -34.36 37.17
CA GLN A 323 38.08 -35.23 38.00
C GLN A 323 39.12 -36.05 37.22
N SER A 324 38.95 -36.27 35.91
CA SER A 324 39.87 -37.13 35.11
C SER A 324 40.38 -36.51 33.81
N ALA A 325 39.91 -35.34 33.39
CA ALA A 325 40.32 -34.76 32.10
C ALA A 325 41.70 -34.07 32.22
N THR A 326 42.73 -34.74 31.74
CA THR A 326 44.05 -34.13 31.43
C THR A 326 43.96 -33.18 30.23
N ASN A 327 42.94 -33.33 29.39
CA ASN A 327 42.66 -32.45 28.26
C ASN A 327 41.72 -31.30 28.68
N PRO A 328 42.13 -30.03 28.60
CA PRO A 328 41.32 -28.87 29.00
C PRO A 328 40.01 -28.71 28.20
N VAL A 329 39.92 -29.32 27.01
CA VAL A 329 38.73 -29.27 26.15
C VAL A 329 37.57 -30.10 26.71
N ASN A 330 37.84 -31.08 27.57
CA ASN A 330 36.83 -31.96 28.14
C ASN A 330 36.44 -31.56 29.58
N ARG A 331 36.62 -30.29 29.95
CA ARG A 331 36.21 -29.73 31.25
C ARG A 331 34.96 -28.88 31.05
N TRP A 332 33.79 -29.47 31.26
CA TRP A 332 32.59 -28.69 31.57
C TRP A 332 32.91 -27.72 32.71
N GLY A 333 32.33 -26.53 32.64
CA GLY A 333 32.54 -25.49 33.64
C GLY A 333 34.00 -25.05 33.76
N ASN A 334 34.71 -25.00 32.63
CA ASN A 334 35.81 -24.07 32.50
C ASN A 334 35.30 -22.64 32.83
N THR A 335 36.22 -21.73 33.15
CA THR A 335 35.86 -20.35 33.52
C THR A 335 35.00 -19.65 32.47
N GLY A 336 35.17 -19.98 31.18
CA GLY A 336 34.37 -19.45 30.08
C GLY A 336 32.91 -19.92 30.08
N MET A 337 32.65 -21.20 30.34
CA MET A 337 31.28 -21.73 30.43
C MET A 337 30.55 -21.20 31.66
N ILE A 338 31.23 -21.10 32.80
CA ILE A 338 30.64 -20.48 33.99
C ILE A 338 30.32 -19.01 33.71
N ALA A 339 31.24 -18.27 33.09
CA ALA A 339 31.01 -16.89 32.71
C ALA A 339 29.84 -16.74 31.72
N GLU A 340 29.72 -17.64 30.75
CA GLU A 340 28.61 -17.66 29.79
C GLU A 340 27.27 -17.97 30.49
N GLY A 341 27.26 -18.95 31.39
CA GLY A 341 26.07 -19.28 32.17
C GLY A 341 25.62 -18.11 33.06
N LEU A 342 26.56 -17.44 33.74
CA LEU A 342 26.29 -16.23 34.50
C LEU A 342 25.81 -15.08 33.60
N ALA A 343 26.39 -14.93 32.41
CA ALA A 343 25.94 -13.95 31.42
C ALA A 343 24.52 -14.23 30.94
N ALA A 344 24.13 -15.49 30.76
CA ALA A 344 22.76 -15.87 30.40
C ALA A 344 21.75 -15.56 31.52
N VAL A 345 22.12 -15.76 32.78
CA VAL A 345 21.31 -15.35 33.94
C VAL A 345 21.19 -13.82 34.01
N GLN A 346 22.27 -13.09 33.71
CA GLN A 346 22.31 -11.62 33.73
C GLN A 346 21.78 -10.97 32.44
N ASN A 347 21.25 -11.74 31.49
CA ASN A 347 20.77 -11.27 30.19
C ASN A 347 21.84 -10.48 29.40
N SER A 348 23.12 -10.86 29.54
CA SER A 348 24.28 -10.27 28.86
C SER A 348 25.01 -11.27 27.94
N SER A 349 24.56 -12.52 27.89
CA SER A 349 25.06 -13.52 26.95
C SER A 349 24.68 -13.18 25.51
N SER A 350 25.59 -13.47 24.58
CA SER A 350 25.36 -13.32 23.14
C SER A 350 24.60 -14.48 22.53
N VAL A 351 24.45 -15.61 23.23
CA VAL A 351 23.84 -16.84 22.70
C VAL A 351 22.48 -17.12 23.32
N SER A 352 22.35 -16.95 24.63
CA SER A 352 21.24 -17.49 25.42
C SER A 352 20.80 -16.58 26.54
N ARG A 353 19.55 -16.69 26.94
CA ARG A 353 19.05 -16.06 28.16
C ARG A 353 17.96 -16.91 28.80
N SER A 354 17.82 -16.78 30.11
CA SER A 354 16.71 -17.35 30.85
C SER A 354 15.54 -16.36 30.85
N VAL A 355 14.31 -16.84 30.68
CA VAL A 355 13.10 -16.01 30.77
C VAL A 355 12.05 -16.74 31.60
N MET A 356 11.37 -16.02 32.48
CA MET A 356 10.23 -16.57 33.22
C MET A 356 8.95 -16.44 32.39
N VAL A 357 8.27 -17.56 32.16
CA VAL A 357 6.89 -17.60 31.65
C VAL A 357 6.04 -18.33 32.69
N ASP A 358 5.10 -17.60 33.28
CA ASP A 358 4.40 -18.01 34.49
C ASP A 358 5.38 -18.34 35.64
N ASP A 359 5.44 -19.62 36.05
CA ASP A 359 6.34 -20.13 37.08
C ASP A 359 7.47 -21.01 36.51
N MET A 360 7.65 -21.04 35.19
CA MET A 360 8.66 -21.83 34.50
C MET A 360 9.77 -20.93 33.96
N ALA A 361 11.01 -21.27 34.29
CA ALA A 361 12.19 -20.70 33.64
C ALA A 361 12.42 -21.42 32.30
N LEU A 362 12.46 -20.66 31.22
CA LEU A 362 12.67 -21.14 29.86
C LEU A 362 14.03 -20.68 29.35
N LEU A 363 14.71 -21.55 28.62
CA LEU A 363 15.90 -21.17 27.87
C LEU A 363 15.49 -20.65 26.49
N VAL A 364 15.90 -19.44 26.14
CA VAL A 364 15.56 -18.80 24.86
C VAL A 364 16.81 -18.13 24.28
N PRO A 365 16.84 -17.79 22.98
CA PRO A 365 17.96 -17.04 22.42
C PRO A 365 18.05 -15.63 23.00
N SER A 366 19.29 -15.13 23.06
CA SER A 366 19.60 -13.74 23.42
C SER A 366 18.92 -12.77 22.46
N THR A 367 18.97 -13.07 21.16
CA THR A 367 18.35 -12.32 20.07
C THR A 367 17.24 -13.15 19.43
N ILE A 368 16.07 -12.55 19.26
CA ILE A 368 14.94 -13.17 18.56
C ILE A 368 14.75 -12.40 17.25
N PRO A 369 14.41 -13.05 16.13
CA PRO A 369 14.05 -12.35 14.92
C PRO A 369 12.87 -11.39 15.15
N ASP A 370 13.00 -10.18 14.59
CA ASP A 370 11.91 -9.22 14.48
C ASP A 370 10.98 -9.60 13.32
N ASN A 371 9.76 -9.07 13.34
CA ASN A 371 8.77 -9.24 12.26
C ASN A 371 8.46 -10.71 11.97
N VAL A 372 8.19 -11.48 13.02
CA VAL A 372 7.75 -12.86 12.91
C VAL A 372 6.47 -13.08 13.69
N ASP A 373 5.63 -13.98 13.20
CA ASP A 373 4.39 -14.38 13.85
C ASP A 373 4.34 -15.90 14.01
N ASN A 374 3.85 -16.34 15.17
CA ASN A 374 3.64 -17.73 15.53
C ASN A 374 4.84 -18.65 15.20
N VAL A 375 6.07 -18.18 15.48
CA VAL A 375 7.27 -19.01 15.29
C VAL A 375 7.34 -20.03 16.40
N THR A 376 7.21 -21.30 16.02
CA THR A 376 7.25 -22.44 16.92
C THR A 376 8.65 -23.01 16.98
N PHE A 377 9.11 -23.36 18.18
CA PHE A 377 10.40 -24.00 18.37
C PHE A 377 10.45 -24.80 19.68
N ASN A 378 11.32 -25.80 19.71
CA ASN A 378 11.54 -26.60 20.92
C ASN A 378 12.60 -25.96 21.80
N SER A 379 12.37 -26.02 23.11
CA SER A 379 13.34 -25.62 24.11
C SER A 379 13.18 -26.43 25.39
N PHE A 380 13.87 -26.01 26.45
CA PHE A 380 13.84 -26.61 27.76
C PHE A 380 13.28 -25.64 28.81
N GLY A 381 12.58 -26.21 29.79
CA GLY A 381 11.97 -25.52 30.91
C GLY A 381 12.38 -26.12 32.25
N LEU A 382 12.51 -25.29 33.28
CA LEU A 382 12.78 -25.71 34.65
C LEU A 382 11.78 -25.06 35.60
N VAL A 383 11.22 -25.84 36.49
CA VAL A 383 10.31 -25.38 37.55
C VAL A 383 10.82 -25.94 38.87
N SER A 384 11.06 -25.09 39.85
CA SER A 384 11.26 -25.50 41.23
C SER A 384 10.09 -25.04 42.09
N GLN A 385 9.80 -25.82 43.12
CA GLN A 385 8.75 -25.54 44.10
C GLN A 385 9.34 -25.79 45.49
N CYS A 386 9.69 -24.71 46.17
CA CYS A 386 10.39 -24.74 47.45
C CYS A 386 9.42 -24.66 48.64
N GLN A 387 9.71 -25.44 49.66
CA GLN A 387 8.97 -25.50 50.92
C GLN A 387 9.95 -25.40 52.09
N PRO A 388 9.63 -24.58 53.11
CA PRO A 388 10.53 -24.40 54.24
C PRO A 388 10.64 -25.70 55.04
N VAL A 389 11.85 -26.02 55.51
CA VAL A 389 12.04 -27.13 56.46
C VAL A 389 11.63 -26.64 57.84
N VAL A 390 10.81 -27.39 58.56
CA VAL A 390 10.21 -26.94 59.84
C VAL A 390 10.52 -27.84 61.03
N ASP A 391 11.14 -28.99 60.79
CA ASP A 391 11.37 -30.02 61.81
C ASP A 391 12.81 -30.03 62.36
N CYS A 392 13.64 -29.06 61.98
CA CYS A 392 14.99 -28.98 62.51
C CYS A 392 15.00 -28.46 63.95
N LEU A 393 15.77 -29.12 64.79
CA LEU A 393 16.03 -28.76 66.17
C LEU A 393 17.35 -27.99 66.24
N VAL A 394 17.29 -26.81 66.83
CA VAL A 394 18.46 -26.04 67.26
C VAL A 394 18.57 -26.24 68.76
N ASP A 395 19.71 -26.72 69.24
CA ASP A 395 19.95 -26.83 70.67
C ASP A 395 20.65 -25.55 71.15
N PRO A 396 19.93 -24.61 71.80
CA PRO A 396 20.52 -23.36 72.25
C PRO A 396 21.38 -23.52 73.51
N GLU A 397 21.27 -24.64 74.24
CA GLU A 397 21.87 -24.79 75.58
C GLU A 397 23.02 -25.81 75.65
N SER A 398 23.21 -26.68 74.65
CA SER A 398 24.30 -27.65 74.75
C SER A 398 25.70 -27.04 74.52
N MET A 399 26.57 -27.25 75.49
CA MET A 399 28.04 -27.12 75.37
C MET A 399 28.67 -28.15 74.39
N ARG A 400 27.87 -28.82 73.56
CA ARG A 400 28.27 -29.93 72.67
C ARG A 400 27.93 -29.62 71.21
N PRO A 401 28.52 -30.34 70.24
CA PRO A 401 28.79 -29.75 68.93
C PRO A 401 27.61 -29.72 67.96
N SER A 402 26.46 -30.31 68.24
CA SER A 402 25.35 -30.38 67.26
C SER A 402 24.57 -29.07 67.22
N ILE A 403 24.86 -28.27 66.20
CA ILE A 403 24.36 -26.90 66.01
C ILE A 403 22.96 -26.90 65.40
N LEU A 404 22.67 -27.89 64.56
CA LEU A 404 21.42 -28.03 63.82
C LEU A 404 21.18 -29.50 63.49
N TYR A 405 20.03 -30.04 63.88
CA TYR A 405 19.63 -31.42 63.64
C TYR A 405 18.26 -31.50 62.97
N CYS A 406 18.19 -32.03 61.75
CA CYS A 406 16.95 -32.16 60.97
C CYS A 406 16.63 -33.64 60.73
N PRO A 407 15.64 -34.23 61.43
CA PRO A 407 15.30 -35.65 61.34
C PRO A 407 14.56 -36.04 60.05
N SER A 408 13.96 -35.10 59.31
CA SER A 408 13.25 -35.35 58.04
C SER A 408 14.11 -35.87 56.89
N PHE A 409 15.44 -35.77 56.99
CA PHE A 409 16.39 -36.23 55.97
C PHE A 409 16.89 -37.65 56.25
N ASN A 410 17.36 -38.34 55.20
CA ASN A 410 17.95 -39.67 55.30
C ASN A 410 19.38 -39.70 54.72
N PRO A 411 20.44 -39.89 55.54
CA PRO A 411 20.40 -39.86 57.00
C PRO A 411 19.99 -38.47 57.53
N PRO A 412 19.57 -38.35 58.81
CA PRO A 412 19.27 -37.07 59.43
C PRO A 412 20.40 -36.08 59.25
N TYR A 413 20.07 -34.86 58.85
CA TYR A 413 21.07 -33.83 58.62
C TYR A 413 21.56 -33.29 59.97
N ASN A 414 22.86 -33.33 60.21
CA ASN A 414 23.46 -32.90 61.48
C ASN A 414 24.74 -32.10 61.20
N ILE A 415 24.75 -30.83 61.60
CA ILE A 415 25.95 -29.99 61.57
C ILE A 415 26.58 -30.03 62.97
N SER A 416 27.70 -30.72 63.11
CA SER A 416 28.41 -30.87 64.38
C SER A 416 29.58 -29.89 64.58
N SER A 417 29.90 -29.01 63.61
CA SER A 417 30.96 -28.02 63.79
C SER A 417 30.80 -26.88 62.79
N LEU A 418 30.69 -25.66 63.30
CA LEU A 418 30.90 -24.42 62.54
C LEU A 418 32.32 -23.93 62.86
N ALA A 419 33.34 -24.64 62.35
CA ALA A 419 34.73 -24.32 62.68
C ALA A 419 35.22 -23.01 62.04
N ASP A 420 34.54 -22.53 60.98
CA ASP A 420 34.89 -21.28 60.32
C ASP A 420 33.70 -20.72 59.52
N PRO A 421 32.95 -19.71 59.99
CA PRO A 421 31.80 -19.15 59.24
C PRO A 421 32.16 -18.53 57.89
N SER A 422 33.45 -18.40 57.57
CA SER A 422 33.92 -18.00 56.23
C SER A 422 34.02 -19.16 55.24
N ASP A 423 33.85 -20.41 55.67
CA ASP A 423 33.88 -21.56 54.76
C ASP A 423 32.70 -21.48 53.78
N PRO A 424 32.96 -21.33 52.47
CA PRO A 424 31.91 -21.31 51.46
C PRO A 424 31.09 -22.62 51.41
N SER A 425 31.55 -23.70 52.06
CA SER A 425 30.86 -24.99 52.11
C SER A 425 29.52 -24.99 52.84
N TYR A 426 29.23 -23.98 53.68
CA TYR A 426 27.95 -23.92 54.40
C TYR A 426 26.77 -23.62 53.48
N ASN A 427 26.95 -22.71 52.51
CA ASN A 427 25.88 -22.44 51.55
C ASN A 427 25.88 -23.52 50.47
N SER A 428 24.81 -24.29 50.39
CA SER A 428 24.76 -25.50 49.55
C SER A 428 23.38 -25.76 48.99
N ILE A 429 23.36 -26.42 47.83
CA ILE A 429 22.18 -26.97 47.18
C ILE A 429 22.47 -28.45 46.92
N ASP A 430 21.98 -29.29 47.82
CA ASP A 430 22.18 -30.73 47.73
C ASP A 430 21.01 -31.39 47.01
N LEU A 431 21.32 -32.20 46.00
CA LEU A 431 20.32 -33.04 45.34
C LEU A 431 19.86 -34.17 46.29
N LEU A 432 18.54 -34.36 46.41
CA LEU A 432 17.91 -35.38 47.25
C LEU A 432 16.85 -36.18 46.51
N ASN A 433 16.66 -37.44 46.91
CA ASN A 433 15.57 -38.28 46.42
C ASN A 433 14.27 -37.93 47.16
N LEU A 434 13.26 -37.47 46.41
CA LEU A 434 11.96 -37.03 46.94
C LEU A 434 11.20 -38.13 47.71
N THR A 435 11.48 -39.41 47.47
CA THR A 435 10.73 -40.52 48.06
C THR A 435 11.16 -40.79 49.51
N ASN A 436 12.46 -40.70 49.78
CA ASN A 436 13.03 -41.07 51.08
C ASN A 436 13.82 -39.93 51.73
N ASN A 437 13.77 -38.72 51.15
CA ASN A 437 14.63 -37.58 51.50
C ASN A 437 16.11 -37.96 51.62
N GLY A 438 16.50 -38.95 50.81
CA GLY A 438 17.84 -39.51 50.76
C GLY A 438 18.79 -38.51 50.15
N TRP A 439 19.83 -38.11 50.87
CA TRP A 439 20.89 -37.29 50.29
C TRP A 439 21.62 -38.11 49.22
N SER A 440 21.85 -37.51 48.06
CA SER A 440 22.71 -38.12 47.05
C SER A 440 24.16 -37.65 47.24
N PRO A 441 25.07 -38.52 47.69
CA PRO A 441 26.46 -38.14 47.89
C PRO A 441 27.05 -37.64 46.57
N ASP A 442 27.79 -36.53 46.64
CA ASP A 442 28.53 -35.94 45.52
C ASP A 442 27.71 -35.49 44.30
N GLY A 443 26.39 -35.30 44.46
CA GLY A 443 25.53 -34.83 43.36
C GLY A 443 25.26 -35.89 42.29
N GLY A 444 25.50 -37.17 42.59
CA GLY A 444 25.10 -38.27 41.71
C GLY A 444 23.58 -38.50 41.68
N TYR A 445 23.11 -39.36 40.79
CA TYR A 445 21.75 -39.86 40.68
C TYR A 445 21.79 -41.38 40.91
N PRO A 446 20.87 -41.97 41.68
CA PRO A 446 20.82 -43.42 41.84
C PRO A 446 20.56 -44.11 40.49
N LEU A 447 21.08 -45.33 40.28
CA LEU A 447 20.93 -46.14 39.04
C LEU A 447 19.49 -46.23 38.50
N ASP A 448 18.48 -46.19 39.37
CA ASP A 448 17.05 -46.27 39.02
C ASP A 448 16.43 -44.92 38.58
N SER A 449 17.24 -43.87 38.37
CA SER A 449 16.76 -42.49 38.20
C SER A 449 16.13 -42.20 36.83
N VAL A 450 14.88 -42.65 36.66
CA VAL A 450 13.85 -42.00 35.82
C VAL A 450 13.26 -40.77 36.55
N LEU A 451 13.91 -40.30 37.61
CA LEU A 451 13.36 -39.38 38.62
C LEU A 451 13.43 -37.93 38.16
N ASN A 452 12.56 -37.58 37.22
CA ASN A 452 12.10 -36.23 37.00
C ASN A 452 10.60 -36.21 37.40
N PRO A 453 10.21 -35.53 38.48
CA PRO A 453 10.95 -34.51 39.25
C PRO A 453 11.96 -35.08 40.26
N TYR A 454 12.88 -34.21 40.72
CA TYR A 454 13.90 -34.49 41.73
C TYR A 454 13.85 -33.48 42.88
N GLY A 455 14.50 -33.79 44.01
CA GLY A 455 14.53 -32.91 45.17
C GLY A 455 15.84 -32.12 45.24
N GLY A 456 15.78 -30.91 45.80
CA GLY A 456 16.95 -30.13 46.19
C GLY A 456 16.80 -29.61 47.61
N ARG A 457 17.76 -29.87 48.49
CA ARG A 457 17.88 -29.24 49.80
C ARG A 457 18.73 -28.00 49.64
N ILE A 458 18.16 -26.85 49.97
CA ILE A 458 18.85 -25.56 49.94
C ILE A 458 19.16 -25.15 51.36
N ILE A 459 20.41 -24.74 51.58
CA ILE A 459 20.87 -24.19 52.84
C ILE A 459 21.61 -22.89 52.55
N PHE A 460 21.10 -21.80 53.12
CA PHE A 460 21.75 -20.49 53.06
C PHE A 460 22.15 -20.04 54.46
N PHE A 461 23.29 -19.36 54.52
CA PHE A 461 23.89 -18.78 55.70
C PHE A 461 24.22 -17.32 55.44
N TRP A 462 23.70 -16.44 56.28
CA TRP A 462 24.03 -15.03 56.30
C TRP A 462 24.63 -14.63 57.66
N PRO A 463 25.84 -14.02 57.66
CA PRO A 463 26.35 -13.40 58.86
C PRO A 463 25.61 -12.08 59.12
N ASP A 464 25.17 -11.88 60.37
CA ASP A 464 24.56 -10.64 60.87
C ASP A 464 25.65 -9.61 61.21
N ASN A 465 26.53 -9.36 60.24
CA ASN A 465 27.68 -8.48 60.37
C ASN A 465 27.55 -7.26 59.45
N ALA A 466 26.40 -7.11 58.77
CA ALA A 466 26.16 -6.09 57.78
C ALA A 466 24.99 -5.22 58.22
N ASP A 467 25.30 -3.99 58.65
CA ASP A 467 24.37 -2.96 59.15
C ASP A 467 23.15 -2.71 58.22
N ASP A 468 23.19 -3.17 56.96
CA ASP A 468 22.16 -2.95 55.94
C ASP A 468 21.19 -4.12 55.73
N THR A 469 21.31 -5.26 56.45
CA THR A 469 20.48 -6.45 56.18
C THR A 469 19.44 -6.69 57.26
N VAL A 470 18.16 -6.44 56.94
CA VAL A 470 17.05 -6.71 57.86
C VAL A 470 16.59 -8.15 57.68
N PHE A 471 16.75 -8.96 58.72
CA PHE A 471 16.24 -10.33 58.80
C PHE A 471 14.81 -10.36 59.37
N PRO A 472 14.06 -11.45 59.18
CA PRO A 472 12.77 -11.61 59.82
C PRO A 472 12.87 -11.44 61.33
N PRO A 473 11.94 -10.72 61.98
CA PRO A 473 12.02 -10.40 63.40
C PRO A 473 11.78 -11.60 64.32
N ASP A 474 11.22 -12.70 63.78
CA ASP A 474 10.87 -13.89 64.54
C ASP A 474 11.68 -15.12 64.06
N PRO A 475 12.62 -15.63 64.87
CA PRO A 475 13.42 -16.82 64.54
C PRO A 475 12.62 -18.13 64.59
N THR A 476 11.32 -18.08 64.89
CA THR A 476 10.40 -19.25 64.85
C THR A 476 9.68 -19.39 63.51
N LEU A 477 9.92 -18.48 62.55
CA LEU A 477 9.35 -18.60 61.22
C LEU A 477 9.86 -19.86 60.51
N ALA A 478 8.94 -20.60 59.90
CA ALA A 478 9.23 -21.83 59.18
C ALA A 478 10.43 -21.66 58.20
N GLY A 479 11.42 -22.54 58.31
CA GLY A 479 12.63 -22.54 57.49
C GLY A 479 13.75 -21.62 57.96
N TRP A 480 13.45 -20.63 58.81
CA TRP A 480 14.45 -19.72 59.38
C TRP A 480 14.92 -20.24 60.71
N TYR A 481 16.23 -20.12 60.94
CA TYR A 481 16.75 -20.33 62.26
C TYR A 481 17.93 -19.41 62.54
N TYR A 482 18.12 -19.16 63.83
CA TYR A 482 19.02 -18.15 64.35
C TYR A 482 19.93 -18.76 65.40
N ARG A 483 21.21 -18.39 65.37
CA ARG A 483 22.16 -18.71 66.43
C ARG A 483 23.13 -17.56 66.66
N GLY A 484 23.27 -17.15 67.92
CA GLY A 484 24.40 -16.33 68.36
C GLY A 484 25.63 -17.20 68.54
N VAL A 485 26.70 -16.95 67.77
CA VAL A 485 28.00 -17.61 67.93
C VAL A 485 28.98 -16.58 68.45
N ASP A 486 29.30 -16.62 69.74
CA ASP A 486 30.22 -15.75 70.51
C ASP A 486 30.07 -14.23 70.27
N PHE A 487 30.47 -13.74 69.08
CA PHE A 487 30.48 -12.32 68.67
C PHE A 487 29.77 -12.03 67.34
N THR A 488 29.27 -13.04 66.63
CA THR A 488 28.55 -12.89 65.35
C THR A 488 27.22 -13.63 65.43
N SER A 489 26.14 -12.90 65.20
CA SER A 489 24.82 -13.48 64.98
C SER A 489 24.79 -14.13 63.58
N MET A 490 24.19 -15.31 63.45
CA MET A 490 24.04 -15.98 62.16
C MET A 490 22.58 -16.36 61.94
N TYR A 491 22.10 -16.07 60.75
CA TYR A 491 20.80 -16.54 60.26
C TYR A 491 21.04 -17.59 59.19
N TRP A 492 20.35 -18.72 59.31
CA TRP A 492 20.31 -19.70 58.26
C TRP A 492 18.88 -19.96 57.80
N TYR A 493 18.77 -20.31 56.52
CA TYR A 493 17.51 -20.67 55.91
C TYR A 493 17.63 -22.05 55.27
N MET A 494 16.68 -22.94 55.58
CA MET A 494 16.60 -24.28 55.01
C MET A 494 15.28 -24.48 54.28
N SER A 495 15.36 -24.99 53.07
CA SER A 495 14.21 -25.31 52.24
C SER A 495 14.45 -26.57 51.43
N THR A 496 13.38 -27.30 51.16
CA THR A 496 13.36 -28.42 50.22
C THR A 496 12.58 -28.02 48.99
N CYS A 497 13.17 -28.18 47.81
CA CYS A 497 12.59 -27.83 46.54
C CYS A 497 12.32 -29.07 45.69
N LYS A 498 11.11 -29.18 45.16
CA LYS A 498 10.79 -30.12 44.09
C LYS A 498 11.14 -29.47 42.75
N ILE A 499 12.10 -30.01 42.03
CA ILE A 499 12.62 -29.48 40.77
C ILE A 499 12.19 -30.41 39.63
N ALA A 500 11.52 -29.85 38.62
CA ALA A 500 11.05 -30.56 37.45
C ALA A 500 11.64 -29.93 36.19
N ALA A 501 12.14 -30.77 35.29
CA ALA A 501 12.65 -30.40 33.97
C ALA A 501 11.61 -30.73 32.90
N TYR A 502 11.43 -29.85 31.91
CA TYR A 502 10.46 -30.02 30.84
C TYR A 502 11.10 -29.83 29.47
N ASN A 503 10.69 -30.66 28.52
CA ASN A 503 10.79 -30.37 27.10
C ASN A 503 9.57 -29.51 26.76
N VAL A 504 9.81 -28.31 26.24
CA VAL A 504 8.74 -27.35 25.94
C VAL A 504 8.72 -27.04 24.45
N SER A 505 7.52 -26.90 23.92
CA SER A 505 7.30 -26.27 22.61
C SER A 505 6.80 -24.86 22.85
N LEU A 506 7.50 -23.88 22.31
CA LEU A 506 7.23 -22.46 22.48
C LEU A 506 6.72 -21.88 21.17
N SER A 507 5.79 -20.94 21.25
CA SER A 507 5.42 -20.04 20.15
C SER A 507 5.79 -18.60 20.50
N TYR A 508 6.46 -17.93 19.58
CA TYR A 508 6.84 -16.52 19.67
C TYR A 508 6.16 -15.72 18.57
N SER A 509 5.58 -14.58 18.94
CA SER A 509 5.00 -13.63 18.00
C SER A 509 5.47 -12.21 18.34
N THR A 510 5.63 -11.41 17.29
CA THR A 510 5.82 -9.94 17.37
C THR A 510 4.58 -9.20 16.85
N LEU A 511 3.54 -9.93 16.44
CA LEU A 511 2.28 -9.37 15.99
C LEU A 511 1.65 -8.54 17.12
N ASP A 512 1.03 -7.40 16.76
CA ASP A 512 0.44 -6.43 17.69
C ASP A 512 1.42 -5.79 18.70
N GLY A 513 2.74 -5.87 18.45
CA GLY A 513 3.76 -5.31 19.34
C GLY A 513 3.90 -6.07 20.66
N LYS A 514 3.28 -7.24 20.80
CA LYS A 514 3.40 -8.11 21.97
C LYS A 514 4.56 -9.08 21.76
N ASN A 515 5.77 -8.68 22.15
CA ASN A 515 6.93 -9.56 22.14
C ASN A 515 6.82 -10.55 23.31
N GLY A 516 6.15 -11.68 23.09
CA GLY A 516 5.83 -12.66 24.13
C GLY A 516 6.08 -14.09 23.70
N TYR A 517 6.44 -14.93 24.68
CA TYR A 517 6.50 -16.38 24.52
C TYR A 517 5.23 -16.99 25.07
N THR A 518 4.71 -17.98 24.37
CA THR A 518 3.58 -18.80 24.83
C THR A 518 4.00 -20.26 24.81
N VAL A 519 3.67 -20.99 25.88
CA VAL A 519 3.95 -22.43 25.97
C VAL A 519 2.83 -23.18 25.25
N VAL A 520 3.17 -23.81 24.12
CA VAL A 520 2.23 -24.60 23.31
C VAL A 520 2.04 -26.00 23.91
N ASP A 521 3.15 -26.63 24.28
CA ASP A 521 3.16 -27.95 24.92
C ASP A 521 4.30 -28.06 25.93
N ARG A 522 4.12 -28.90 26.95
CA ARG A 522 5.13 -29.21 27.95
C ARG A 522 5.07 -30.69 28.33
N VAL A 523 6.21 -31.36 28.23
CA VAL A 523 6.37 -32.77 28.59
C VAL A 523 7.54 -32.91 29.56
N LEU A 524 7.42 -33.76 30.57
CA LEU A 524 8.55 -34.03 31.48
C LEU A 524 9.75 -34.55 30.67
N SER A 525 10.90 -33.91 30.86
CA SER A 525 12.15 -34.30 30.21
C SER A 525 12.58 -35.71 30.60
N ASN A 526 13.23 -36.41 29.67
CA ASN A 526 13.88 -37.68 29.94
C ASN A 526 15.14 -37.50 30.81
N PHE A 527 15.72 -38.60 31.28
CA PHE A 527 16.89 -38.56 32.15
C PHE A 527 18.09 -37.82 31.54
N ASN A 528 18.34 -37.97 30.23
CA ASN A 528 19.46 -37.31 29.58
C ASN A 528 19.32 -35.78 29.64
N THR A 529 18.16 -35.26 29.23
CA THR A 529 17.85 -33.83 29.28
C THR A 529 17.80 -33.29 30.70
N THR A 530 17.17 -34.03 31.63
CA THR A 530 17.14 -33.65 33.05
C THR A 530 18.55 -33.56 33.62
N SER A 531 19.45 -34.49 33.29
CA SER A 531 20.83 -34.49 33.77
C SER A 531 21.62 -33.27 33.27
N ALA A 532 21.38 -32.82 32.04
CA ALA A 532 21.99 -31.61 31.48
C ALA A 532 21.48 -30.35 32.19
N LEU A 533 20.16 -30.22 32.36
CA LEU A 533 19.55 -29.07 33.04
C LEU A 533 19.96 -28.96 34.51
N PHE A 534 20.16 -30.11 35.17
CA PHE A 534 20.52 -30.14 36.58
C PHE A 534 22.03 -30.03 36.83
N ALA A 535 22.84 -29.90 35.78
CA ALA A 535 24.28 -29.67 35.93
C ALA A 535 24.60 -28.45 36.81
N ALA A 536 23.75 -27.42 36.80
CA ALA A 536 23.90 -26.24 37.67
C ALA A 536 23.85 -26.55 39.17
N PHE A 537 23.27 -27.70 39.57
CA PHE A 537 23.21 -28.18 40.95
C PHE A 537 24.35 -29.14 41.30
N ASP A 538 25.27 -29.42 40.37
CA ASP A 538 26.43 -30.25 40.66
C ASP A 538 27.29 -29.60 41.74
N SER A 539 27.85 -30.43 42.63
CA SER A 539 28.65 -29.97 43.78
C SER A 539 29.82 -29.06 43.40
N ALA A 540 30.39 -29.21 42.20
CA ALA A 540 31.48 -28.37 41.73
C ALA A 540 31.04 -26.97 41.26
N TYR A 541 29.74 -26.74 41.00
CA TYR A 541 29.23 -25.54 40.34
C TYR A 541 28.09 -24.86 41.06
N GLN A 542 27.44 -25.58 41.97
CA GLN A 542 26.39 -25.05 42.84
C GLN A 542 26.83 -23.76 43.56
N ARG A 543 28.13 -23.54 43.79
CA ARG A 543 28.65 -22.29 44.38
C ARG A 543 28.18 -21.06 43.61
N ASN A 544 28.25 -21.06 42.28
CA ASN A 544 27.83 -19.91 41.47
C ASN A 544 26.32 -19.68 41.56
N LEU A 545 25.54 -20.77 41.60
CA LEU A 545 24.09 -20.70 41.78
C LEU A 545 23.73 -20.17 43.17
N VAL A 546 24.38 -20.69 44.20
CA VAL A 546 24.22 -20.29 45.59
C VAL A 546 24.58 -18.81 45.78
N ASP A 547 25.72 -18.36 45.25
CA ASP A 547 26.15 -16.97 45.35
C ASP A 547 25.16 -16.03 44.63
N TYR A 548 24.66 -16.43 43.45
CA TYR A 548 23.61 -15.71 42.76
C TYR A 548 22.33 -15.61 43.60
N LEU A 549 21.84 -16.74 44.12
CA LEU A 549 20.60 -16.78 44.91
C LEU A 549 20.74 -15.96 46.19
N LYS A 550 21.86 -16.10 46.91
CA LYS A 550 22.14 -15.36 48.13
C LYS A 550 22.15 -13.84 47.89
N THR A 551 22.74 -13.42 46.77
CA THR A 551 22.79 -12.00 46.38
C THR A 551 21.40 -11.50 46.00
N THR A 552 20.67 -12.23 45.16
CA THR A 552 19.36 -11.84 44.64
C THR A 552 18.26 -11.86 45.71
N LEU A 553 18.30 -12.81 46.65
CA LEU A 553 17.30 -12.96 47.71
C LEU A 553 17.51 -12.00 48.87
N ARG A 554 18.63 -11.27 48.93
CA ARG A 554 18.94 -10.34 50.04
C ARG A 554 17.86 -9.28 50.24
N THR A 555 17.23 -8.80 49.17
CA THR A 555 16.13 -7.82 49.22
C THR A 555 14.79 -8.43 49.60
N SER A 556 14.70 -9.76 49.62
CA SER A 556 13.47 -10.52 49.88
C SER A 556 13.42 -11.11 51.29
N LEU A 557 14.46 -10.93 52.11
CA LEU A 557 14.59 -11.55 53.44
C LEU A 557 13.49 -11.12 54.41
N THR A 558 12.86 -9.96 54.21
CA THR A 558 11.79 -9.44 55.07
C THR A 558 10.39 -9.90 54.65
N LEU A 559 10.27 -10.65 53.56
CA LEU A 559 8.98 -11.17 53.07
C LEU A 559 8.47 -12.30 53.98
N SER A 560 7.16 -12.58 53.90
CA SER A 560 6.59 -13.77 54.55
C SER A 560 7.24 -15.05 54.00
N THR A 561 7.31 -16.11 54.81
CA THR A 561 7.92 -17.39 54.40
C THR A 561 7.36 -17.95 53.10
N GLU A 562 6.06 -17.81 52.86
CA GLU A 562 5.40 -18.25 51.61
C GLU A 562 5.87 -17.44 50.39
N THR A 563 5.87 -16.11 50.51
CA THR A 563 6.33 -15.21 49.45
C THR A 563 7.82 -15.41 49.20
N PHE A 564 8.64 -15.56 50.25
CA PHE A 564 10.06 -15.84 50.14
C PHE A 564 10.33 -17.14 49.37
N ASN A 565 9.61 -18.23 49.70
CA ASN A 565 9.74 -19.50 48.97
C ASN A 565 9.32 -19.40 47.51
N THR A 566 8.31 -18.59 47.19
CA THR A 566 7.91 -18.33 45.81
C THR A 566 9.01 -17.61 45.03
N VAL A 567 9.61 -16.58 45.65
CA VAL A 567 10.74 -15.85 45.06
C VAL A 567 11.97 -16.76 44.92
N LEU A 568 12.28 -17.58 45.93
CA LEU A 568 13.34 -18.58 45.89
C LEU A 568 13.12 -19.59 44.77
N SER A 569 11.91 -20.13 44.63
CA SER A 569 11.53 -21.07 43.57
C SER A 569 11.77 -20.47 42.19
N ARG A 570 11.25 -19.27 41.94
CA ARG A 570 11.42 -18.59 40.65
C ARG A 570 12.89 -18.29 40.36
N ASN A 571 13.64 -17.75 41.32
CA ASN A 571 15.05 -17.42 41.12
C ASN A 571 15.94 -18.66 40.96
N MET A 572 15.66 -19.74 41.69
CA MET A 572 16.35 -21.02 41.54
C MET A 572 16.13 -21.58 40.14
N SER A 573 14.88 -21.57 39.66
CA SER A 573 14.56 -22.03 38.30
C SER A 573 15.26 -21.20 37.24
N TYR A 574 15.15 -19.87 37.37
CA TYR A 574 15.72 -18.90 36.45
C TYR A 574 17.25 -19.03 36.35
N ALA A 575 17.93 -19.06 37.50
CA ALA A 575 19.38 -19.09 37.59
C ALA A 575 19.96 -20.44 37.20
N ALA A 576 19.35 -21.55 37.62
CA ALA A 576 19.79 -22.88 37.23
C ALA A 576 19.68 -23.08 35.71
N MET A 577 18.58 -22.61 35.09
CA MET A 577 18.42 -22.65 33.64
C MET A 577 19.52 -21.85 32.92
N GLY A 578 19.81 -20.61 33.36
CA GLY A 578 20.85 -19.79 32.76
C GLY A 578 22.25 -20.39 32.95
N LEU A 579 22.57 -20.91 34.13
CA LEU A 579 23.86 -21.57 34.40
C LEU A 579 24.05 -22.87 33.60
N ALA A 580 22.97 -23.59 33.30
CA ALA A 580 23.01 -24.75 32.41
C ALA A 580 23.08 -24.38 30.92
N SER A 581 22.77 -23.14 30.54
CA SER A 581 22.71 -22.68 29.14
C SER A 581 23.91 -23.04 28.25
N PRO A 582 25.18 -23.08 28.72
CA PRO A 582 26.33 -23.43 27.88
C PRO A 582 26.37 -24.91 27.46
N LEU A 583 25.49 -25.75 28.01
CA LEU A 583 25.35 -27.16 27.62
C LEU A 583 24.47 -27.36 26.40
N PHE A 584 23.81 -26.30 25.94
CA PHE A 584 22.86 -26.36 24.86
C PHE A 584 23.38 -25.60 23.66
N GLU A 585 22.99 -26.06 22.48
CA GLU A 585 23.22 -25.39 21.22
C GLU A 585 21.89 -24.97 20.59
N ARG A 586 21.99 -24.06 19.62
CA ARG A 586 20.83 -23.56 18.89
C ARG A 586 20.36 -24.59 17.87
N ASP A 587 19.06 -24.77 17.80
CA ASP A 587 18.39 -25.64 16.84
C ASP A 587 17.45 -24.82 15.94
N VAL A 588 17.09 -25.37 14.79
CA VAL A 588 16.13 -24.73 13.88
C VAL A 588 14.74 -24.70 14.50
N SER A 589 14.01 -23.62 14.23
CA SER A 589 12.57 -23.57 14.57
C SER A 589 11.79 -24.65 13.80
N THR A 590 10.65 -25.04 14.35
CA THR A 590 9.79 -26.09 13.76
C THR A 590 8.82 -25.54 12.72
N GLY A 591 8.56 -24.23 12.75
CA GLY A 591 7.70 -23.54 11.78
C GLY A 591 7.45 -22.10 12.22
N GLY A 592 6.86 -21.29 11.35
CA GLY A 592 6.51 -19.92 11.68
C GLY A 592 6.20 -19.07 10.45
N ASN A 593 5.74 -17.85 10.70
CA ASN A 593 5.44 -16.89 9.64
C ASN A 593 6.34 -15.67 9.75
N ALA A 594 6.78 -15.16 8.60
CA ALA A 594 7.39 -13.85 8.49
C ALA A 594 6.28 -12.80 8.31
N ILE A 595 6.44 -11.69 9.01
CA ILE A 595 5.62 -10.49 8.88
C ILE A 595 6.32 -9.57 7.88
N VAL A 596 5.68 -9.33 6.75
CA VAL A 596 6.18 -8.43 5.70
C VAL A 596 5.24 -7.25 5.58
N MET A 597 5.73 -6.07 5.94
CA MET A 597 5.01 -4.82 5.71
C MET A 597 5.05 -4.49 4.22
N LYS A 598 3.90 -4.19 3.62
CA LYS A 598 3.77 -3.75 2.22
C LYS A 598 2.92 -2.50 2.16
N SER A 599 3.13 -1.66 1.15
CA SER A 599 2.23 -0.54 0.89
C SER A 599 0.97 -1.02 0.19
N ALA A 600 -0.18 -0.64 0.75
CA ALA A 600 -1.48 -0.88 0.15
C ALA A 600 -2.26 0.42 0.00
N SER A 601 -3.07 0.49 -1.06
CA SER A 601 -4.03 1.56 -1.27
C SER A 601 -5.44 1.07 -1.07
N ARG A 602 -6.23 1.90 -0.42
CA ARG A 602 -7.68 1.72 -0.28
C ARG A 602 -8.40 2.46 -1.40
N TYR A 603 -9.15 1.73 -2.21
CA TYR A 603 -10.01 2.26 -3.29
C TYR A 603 -11.49 2.12 -2.91
N PRO A 604 -12.18 3.21 -2.50
CA PRO A 604 -13.59 3.14 -2.12
C PRO A 604 -14.47 2.67 -3.29
N LEU A 605 -15.39 1.75 -3.01
CA LEU A 605 -16.21 1.10 -4.05
C LEU A 605 -17.12 2.07 -4.80
N ALA A 606 -17.65 3.10 -4.13
CA ALA A 606 -18.58 4.05 -4.71
C ALA A 606 -17.96 4.92 -5.84
N PRO A 607 -16.86 5.66 -5.61
CA PRO A 607 -16.20 6.41 -6.69
C PRO A 607 -15.65 5.48 -7.78
N LEU A 608 -15.07 4.34 -7.39
CA LEU A 608 -14.53 3.37 -8.34
C LEU A 608 -15.61 2.81 -9.30
N SER A 609 -16.73 2.34 -8.75
CA SER A 609 -17.85 1.82 -9.57
C SER A 609 -18.46 2.92 -10.45
N THR A 610 -18.49 4.17 -9.97
CA THR A 610 -18.95 5.32 -10.74
C THR A 610 -18.05 5.57 -11.96
N ILE A 611 -16.71 5.58 -11.78
CA ILE A 611 -15.75 5.71 -12.88
C ILE A 611 -15.92 4.60 -13.91
N LEU A 612 -15.99 3.34 -13.46
CA LEU A 612 -16.17 2.19 -14.34
C LEU A 612 -17.49 2.28 -15.12
N GLY A 613 -18.58 2.64 -14.45
CA GLY A 613 -19.90 2.84 -15.08
C GLY A 613 -19.87 3.95 -16.13
N ILE A 614 -19.21 5.07 -15.85
CA ILE A 614 -19.09 6.19 -16.81
C ILE A 614 -18.24 5.78 -18.02
N LEU A 615 -17.13 5.08 -17.82
CA LEU A 615 -16.28 4.63 -18.92
C LEU A 615 -16.98 3.62 -19.83
N TYR A 616 -17.70 2.63 -19.28
CA TYR A 616 -18.46 1.68 -20.08
C TYR A 616 -19.65 2.34 -20.81
N THR A 617 -20.34 3.30 -20.18
CA THR A 617 -21.42 4.05 -20.84
C THR A 617 -20.90 4.95 -21.96
N TYR A 618 -19.74 5.60 -21.77
CA TYR A 618 -19.07 6.38 -22.82
C TYR A 618 -18.60 5.49 -23.97
N ALA A 619 -18.00 4.33 -23.67
CA ALA A 619 -17.60 3.34 -24.68
C ALA A 619 -18.83 2.85 -25.49
N PHE A 620 -19.94 2.56 -24.82
CA PHE A 620 -21.19 2.19 -25.47
C PHE A 620 -21.73 3.31 -26.36
N LEU A 621 -21.70 4.57 -25.90
CA LEU A 621 -22.05 5.73 -26.71
C LEU A 621 -21.19 5.81 -27.98
N ALA A 622 -19.87 5.64 -27.85
CA ALA A 622 -18.95 5.62 -28.97
C ALA A 622 -19.26 4.48 -29.95
N LEU A 623 -19.55 3.28 -29.45
CA LEU A 623 -19.94 2.14 -30.27
C LEU A 623 -21.24 2.41 -31.02
N VAL A 624 -22.27 2.95 -30.35
CA VAL A 624 -23.57 3.27 -30.97
C VAL A 624 -23.42 4.32 -32.07
N VAL A 625 -22.68 5.41 -31.81
CA VAL A 625 -22.41 6.44 -32.83
C VAL A 625 -21.66 5.83 -34.01
N THR A 626 -20.61 5.06 -33.74
CA THR A 626 -19.80 4.39 -34.78
C THR A 626 -20.63 3.44 -35.63
N ALA A 627 -21.39 2.53 -35.00
CA ALA A 627 -22.28 1.60 -35.69
C ALA A 627 -23.34 2.35 -36.51
N SER A 628 -23.90 3.43 -35.97
CA SER A 628 -24.89 4.26 -36.68
C SER A 628 -24.32 4.93 -37.92
N SER A 629 -23.01 5.26 -37.92
CA SER A 629 -22.29 5.81 -39.06
C SER A 629 -21.89 4.74 -40.08
N VAL A 630 -21.46 3.55 -39.64
CA VAL A 630 -21.08 2.42 -40.52
C VAL A 630 -22.26 1.91 -41.35
N MET A 631 -23.46 1.91 -40.78
CA MET A 631 -24.67 1.41 -41.45
C MET A 631 -25.18 2.36 -42.55
N LEU A 632 -24.50 3.47 -42.80
CA LEU A 632 -24.86 4.44 -43.82
C LEU A 632 -24.28 4.05 -45.18
N SER A 633 -25.09 4.23 -46.22
CA SER A 633 -24.67 4.13 -47.61
C SER A 633 -25.02 5.43 -48.33
N SER A 634 -24.11 5.99 -49.11
CA SER A 634 -24.38 7.17 -49.95
C SER A 634 -23.97 6.91 -51.39
N ARG A 635 -24.47 7.74 -52.30
CA ARG A 635 -24.03 7.74 -53.70
C ARG A 635 -22.55 8.17 -53.77
N GLU A 636 -21.82 7.54 -54.67
CA GLU A 636 -20.43 7.88 -55.00
C GLU A 636 -20.43 8.95 -56.09
N ILE A 637 -19.61 9.98 -55.95
CA ILE A 637 -19.35 10.97 -57.01
C ILE A 637 -17.98 10.62 -57.59
N VAL A 638 -17.96 10.29 -58.88
CA VAL A 638 -16.74 10.02 -59.62
C VAL A 638 -16.45 11.25 -60.47
N TYR A 639 -15.31 11.89 -60.25
CA TYR A 639 -14.82 12.97 -61.08
C TYR A 639 -13.44 12.63 -61.63
N THR A 640 -13.25 12.85 -62.93
CA THR A 640 -11.96 12.70 -63.61
C THR A 640 -11.24 14.03 -63.64
N LYS A 641 -10.03 14.07 -63.08
CA LYS A 641 -9.14 15.24 -63.16
C LYS A 641 -8.35 15.22 -64.48
N ASP A 642 -7.76 16.35 -64.84
CA ASP A 642 -6.91 16.57 -66.03
C ASP A 642 -5.77 15.56 -66.19
N ASP A 643 -5.35 14.89 -65.11
CA ASP A 643 -4.36 13.79 -65.09
C ASP A 643 -4.96 12.42 -65.48
N GLY A 644 -6.22 12.37 -65.92
CA GLY A 644 -6.93 11.14 -66.31
C GLY A 644 -7.27 10.20 -65.16
N LYS A 645 -6.88 10.52 -63.91
CA LYS A 645 -7.19 9.71 -62.73
C LYS A 645 -8.61 9.97 -62.23
N GLU A 646 -9.38 8.88 -62.07
CA GLU A 646 -10.68 8.91 -61.42
C GLU A 646 -10.52 9.09 -59.91
N HIS A 647 -11.06 10.19 -59.39
CA HIS A 647 -11.23 10.37 -57.96
C HIS A 647 -12.67 10.05 -57.58
N ARG A 648 -12.81 9.23 -56.54
CA ARG A 648 -14.11 8.76 -56.03
C ARG A 648 -14.30 9.30 -54.63
N VAL A 649 -15.32 10.11 -54.45
CA VAL A 649 -15.65 10.73 -53.16
C VAL A 649 -17.13 10.49 -52.88
N THR A 650 -17.45 10.10 -51.65
CA THR A 650 -18.86 9.89 -51.29
C THR A 650 -19.52 11.21 -50.92
N THR A 651 -20.79 11.41 -51.29
CA THR A 651 -21.52 12.65 -50.95
C THR A 651 -21.59 12.88 -49.44
N ILE A 652 -21.64 11.81 -48.65
CA ILE A 652 -21.69 11.89 -47.19
C ILE A 652 -20.38 12.40 -46.59
N GLU A 653 -19.22 12.05 -47.16
CA GLU A 653 -17.91 12.57 -46.74
C GLU A 653 -17.82 14.09 -46.99
N LEU A 654 -18.29 14.56 -48.14
CA LEU A 654 -18.30 16.00 -48.46
C LEU A 654 -19.23 16.80 -47.53
N VAL A 655 -20.44 16.29 -47.27
CA VAL A 655 -21.39 16.96 -46.36
C VAL A 655 -20.90 16.88 -44.92
N GLN A 656 -20.28 15.78 -44.49
CA GLN A 656 -19.68 15.68 -43.17
C GLN A 656 -18.54 16.68 -43.01
N LEU A 657 -17.66 16.82 -44.00
CA LEU A 657 -16.55 17.76 -43.96
C LEU A 657 -17.05 19.21 -43.82
N ARG A 658 -18.14 19.56 -44.52
CA ARG A 658 -18.84 20.84 -44.40
C ARG A 658 -19.40 21.07 -42.99
N LEU A 659 -19.92 20.02 -42.36
CA LEU A 659 -20.47 20.06 -41.00
C LEU A 659 -19.40 20.10 -39.91
N THR A 660 -18.22 19.53 -40.12
CA THR A 660 -17.18 19.50 -39.08
C THR A 660 -16.12 20.57 -39.25
N ASN A 661 -15.94 21.10 -40.46
CA ASN A 661 -14.89 22.06 -40.76
C ASN A 661 -15.47 23.36 -41.36
N ALA A 662 -15.45 24.42 -40.56
CA ALA A 662 -15.90 25.75 -40.97
C ALA A 662 -15.10 26.29 -42.19
N LEU A 663 -13.85 25.85 -42.36
CA LEU A 663 -12.99 26.25 -43.47
C LEU A 663 -13.59 25.84 -44.83
N VAL A 664 -14.32 24.73 -44.91
CA VAL A 664 -15.01 24.31 -46.14
C VAL A 664 -16.14 25.26 -46.52
N SER A 665 -16.89 25.74 -45.52
CA SER A 665 -17.96 26.71 -45.77
C SER A 665 -17.41 28.06 -46.23
N ILE A 666 -16.20 28.41 -45.77
CA ILE A 666 -15.46 29.57 -46.26
C ILE A 666 -14.98 29.30 -47.70
N ALA A 667 -14.41 28.12 -47.97
CA ALA A 667 -13.92 27.74 -49.29
C ALA A 667 -15.03 27.84 -50.35
N GLU A 668 -16.24 27.39 -50.06
CA GLU A 668 -17.40 27.48 -50.96
C GLU A 668 -17.74 28.93 -51.34
N ARG A 669 -17.48 29.89 -50.45
CA ARG A 669 -17.76 31.31 -50.69
C ARG A 669 -16.63 32.04 -51.41
N PHE A 670 -15.41 31.54 -51.30
CA PHE A 670 -14.20 32.11 -51.91
C PHE A 670 -13.64 31.22 -53.04
N ALA A 671 -14.41 30.22 -53.50
CA ALA A 671 -14.00 29.32 -54.55
C ALA A 671 -13.82 30.09 -55.86
N ASP A 672 -12.76 29.79 -56.59
CA ASP A 672 -12.59 30.28 -57.96
C ASP A 672 -13.70 29.68 -58.83
N PRO A 673 -14.61 30.49 -59.41
CA PRO A 673 -15.67 29.98 -60.27
C PRO A 673 -15.12 29.26 -61.52
N ALA A 674 -13.85 29.48 -61.88
CA ALA A 674 -13.20 28.78 -62.97
C ALA A 674 -12.79 27.33 -62.62
N ARG A 675 -12.80 26.94 -61.34
CA ARG A 675 -12.33 25.62 -60.85
C ARG A 675 -13.29 24.98 -59.83
N PRO A 676 -14.54 24.66 -60.23
CA PRO A 676 -15.53 24.07 -59.33
C PRO A 676 -15.10 22.72 -58.73
N GLU A 677 -14.18 22.00 -59.37
CA GLU A 677 -13.62 20.74 -58.89
C GLU A 677 -12.84 20.85 -57.57
N LEU A 678 -12.39 22.05 -57.20
CA LEU A 678 -11.74 22.28 -55.91
C LEU A 678 -12.68 22.00 -54.73
N LEU A 679 -13.99 22.22 -54.89
CA LEU A 679 -15.01 21.97 -53.86
C LEU A 679 -15.33 20.49 -53.63
N LEU A 680 -14.84 19.61 -54.53
CA LEU A 680 -14.99 18.15 -54.42
C LEU A 680 -13.81 17.50 -53.68
N LYS A 681 -12.80 18.27 -53.27
CA LYS A 681 -11.67 17.73 -52.51
C LYS A 681 -12.08 17.35 -51.10
N THR A 682 -11.47 16.30 -50.56
CA THR A 682 -11.75 15.78 -49.22
C THR A 682 -11.00 16.51 -48.11
N SER A 683 -10.12 17.46 -48.47
CA SER A 683 -9.34 18.28 -47.56
C SER A 683 -9.75 19.74 -47.72
N ALA A 684 -10.12 20.39 -46.61
CA ALA A 684 -10.57 21.77 -46.64
C ALA A 684 -9.47 22.74 -47.11
N VAL A 685 -8.21 22.46 -46.77
CA VAL A 685 -7.06 23.27 -47.19
C VAL A 685 -6.88 23.21 -48.71
N ASP A 686 -7.06 22.03 -49.29
CA ASP A 686 -6.87 21.85 -50.74
C ASP A 686 -7.99 22.50 -51.56
N MET A 687 -9.11 22.87 -50.93
CA MET A 687 -10.18 23.64 -51.58
C MET A 687 -9.78 25.09 -51.82
N PHE A 688 -8.78 25.60 -51.09
CA PHE A 688 -8.22 26.93 -51.33
C PHE A 688 -7.06 26.83 -52.30
N HIS A 689 -7.03 27.76 -53.26
CA HIS A 689 -5.87 27.96 -54.11
C HIS A 689 -5.11 29.19 -53.60
N GLU A 690 -4.17 29.00 -52.68
CA GLU A 690 -3.31 30.10 -52.23
C GLU A 690 -2.33 30.47 -53.34
N HIS A 691 -2.52 31.64 -53.93
CA HIS A 691 -1.49 32.24 -54.77
C HIS A 691 -0.50 33.03 -53.89
N PRO A 692 0.81 33.00 -54.20
CA PRO A 692 1.82 33.76 -53.45
C PRO A 692 1.58 35.29 -53.44
N HIS A 693 0.67 35.78 -54.29
CA HIS A 693 0.24 37.18 -54.37
C HIS A 693 -1.24 37.39 -54.01
N ALA A 694 -1.91 36.42 -53.38
CA ALA A 694 -3.32 36.56 -52.99
C ALA A 694 -3.51 37.71 -51.99
N GLU A 695 -4.53 38.53 -52.21
CA GLU A 695 -4.90 39.61 -51.31
C GLU A 695 -5.28 39.05 -49.93
N ARG A 696 -4.78 39.68 -48.86
CA ARG A 696 -5.09 39.29 -47.48
C ARG A 696 -6.44 39.86 -47.08
N LEU A 697 -7.28 39.06 -46.43
CA LEU A 697 -8.57 39.52 -45.91
C LEU A 697 -8.37 40.54 -44.78
N GLY A 698 -8.95 41.74 -44.94
CA GLY A 698 -9.08 42.74 -43.87
C GLY A 698 -10.47 42.69 -43.25
N VAL A 699 -10.58 42.91 -41.93
CA VAL A 699 -11.87 43.09 -41.25
C VAL A 699 -12.23 44.57 -41.37
N VAL A 700 -13.17 44.91 -42.26
CA VAL A 700 -13.67 46.28 -42.41
C VAL A 700 -14.96 46.42 -41.61
N MET A 701 -14.92 47.19 -40.51
CA MET A 701 -16.14 47.73 -39.90
C MET A 701 -16.50 48.99 -40.69
N ALA A 702 -17.52 48.89 -41.55
CA ALA A 702 -18.05 50.05 -42.23
C ALA A 702 -19.03 50.75 -41.28
N ASP A 703 -18.56 51.75 -40.56
CA ASP A 703 -19.43 52.71 -39.87
C ASP A 703 -20.09 53.56 -40.96
N TYR A 704 -21.33 53.20 -41.32
CA TYR A 704 -22.19 54.09 -42.08
C TYR A 704 -22.72 55.16 -41.10
N GLU A 705 -21.95 56.23 -40.91
CA GLU A 705 -22.54 57.50 -40.47
C GLU A 705 -23.40 58.03 -41.63
N GLY A 706 -24.71 57.91 -41.45
CA GLY A 706 -25.68 58.61 -42.28
C GLY A 706 -25.65 60.08 -41.92
N GLU A 707 -25.14 60.91 -42.82
CA GLU A 707 -25.35 62.35 -42.78
C GLU A 707 -26.51 62.68 -43.73
N ASP A 708 -27.53 63.31 -43.16
CA ASP A 708 -28.71 63.80 -43.83
C ASP A 708 -28.34 64.81 -44.94
N GLY A 709 -28.89 64.60 -46.14
CA GLY A 709 -28.75 65.54 -47.24
C GLY A 709 -29.58 65.13 -48.45
N GLU A 710 -30.67 65.85 -48.68
CA GLU A 710 -31.64 65.67 -49.77
C GLU A 710 -30.98 65.49 -51.15
N GLY A 711 -31.47 64.51 -51.93
CA GLY A 711 -31.05 64.37 -53.32
C GLY A 711 -31.56 63.10 -54.00
N VAL A 712 -32.73 63.18 -54.61
CA VAL A 712 -33.27 62.17 -55.53
C VAL A 712 -32.35 62.05 -56.75
N VAL A 713 -31.54 60.99 -56.86
CA VAL A 713 -31.14 60.39 -58.15
C VAL A 713 -30.90 58.88 -58.00
N ARG A 714 -31.71 58.14 -58.77
CA ARG A 714 -31.59 56.74 -59.19
C ARG A 714 -30.15 56.22 -59.27
N ARG A 715 -29.80 55.23 -58.44
CA ARG A 715 -28.53 54.48 -58.57
C ARG A 715 -28.76 52.97 -58.46
N THR A 716 -28.63 52.32 -59.61
CA THR A 716 -28.10 50.95 -59.73
C THR A 716 -26.70 50.95 -59.13
N GLN A 717 -26.44 50.14 -58.10
CA GLN A 717 -25.09 49.86 -57.62
C GLN A 717 -24.87 48.36 -57.57
N SER A 718 -24.04 47.91 -58.51
CA SER A 718 -23.28 46.67 -58.46
C SER A 718 -22.26 46.75 -57.33
N LEU A 719 -22.19 45.67 -56.54
CA LEU A 719 -21.10 45.40 -55.62
C LEU A 719 -19.82 45.18 -56.44
N ARG A 720 -18.93 46.16 -56.45
CA ARG A 720 -17.56 46.04 -56.96
C ARG A 720 -16.61 46.03 -55.77
N VAL A 721 -15.94 44.90 -55.58
CA VAL A 721 -14.78 44.76 -54.70
C VAL A 721 -13.61 45.44 -55.42
N GLU A 722 -13.18 46.61 -54.97
CA GLU A 722 -11.94 47.22 -55.44
C GLU A 722 -10.81 46.92 -54.45
N GLY A 723 -9.79 46.22 -54.96
CA GLY A 723 -8.51 46.04 -54.30
C GLY A 723 -7.78 47.38 -54.18
N VAL A 724 -7.34 47.70 -52.96
CA VAL A 724 -6.64 48.97 -52.67
C VAL A 724 -5.19 48.85 -53.12
N GLN A 725 -4.87 49.45 -54.28
CA GLN A 725 -3.50 49.55 -54.79
C GLN A 725 -2.77 50.75 -54.18
N ARG A 726 -1.69 50.48 -53.45
CA ARG A 726 -0.70 51.47 -53.00
C ARG A 726 -0.18 52.31 -54.17
N ARG A 727 -0.22 53.64 -54.05
CA ARG A 727 0.71 54.55 -54.73
C ARG A 727 1.28 55.59 -53.76
N LEU A 728 2.61 55.59 -53.70
CA LEU A 728 3.51 56.59 -53.13
C LEU A 728 3.69 57.76 -54.11
N THR A 729 3.61 59.01 -53.62
CA THR A 729 4.49 60.18 -53.89
C THR A 729 3.87 61.41 -53.17
N LYS A 730 4.47 62.06 -52.17
CA LYS A 730 5.69 62.90 -52.06
C LYS A 730 5.43 64.40 -52.39
N LEU A 731 5.94 65.27 -51.49
CA LEU A 731 6.03 66.76 -51.46
C LEU A 731 4.87 67.47 -50.71
N SER A 732 5.06 68.51 -49.89
CA SER A 732 6.23 69.17 -49.29
C SER A 732 5.72 70.35 -48.43
N SER A 733 6.28 70.49 -47.21
CA SER A 733 6.55 71.76 -46.48
C SER A 733 5.40 72.70 -46.07
N SER A 734 5.25 72.97 -44.76
CA SER A 734 5.83 74.16 -44.11
C SER A 734 5.24 74.45 -42.71
N THR A 735 6.14 74.56 -41.71
CA THR A 735 6.16 75.44 -40.50
C THR A 735 4.91 75.61 -39.62
N MET A 736 4.87 75.27 -38.31
CA MET A 736 5.71 75.62 -37.13
C MET A 736 5.14 76.81 -36.30
N THR A 737 4.71 76.49 -35.07
CA THR A 737 4.64 77.30 -33.80
C THR A 737 3.68 78.52 -33.76
N VAL A 738 3.00 78.92 -32.67
CA VAL A 738 3.16 78.74 -31.21
C VAL A 738 1.88 79.27 -30.49
N VAL A 739 1.52 78.67 -29.33
CA VAL A 739 0.91 79.24 -28.09
C VAL A 739 -0.42 80.03 -28.18
N GLU A 740 -1.46 79.68 -27.41
CA GLU A 740 -1.76 80.19 -26.05
C GLU A 740 -3.06 79.59 -25.45
N THR A 741 -3.07 79.58 -24.12
CA THR A 741 -4.06 79.18 -23.10
C THR A 741 -5.56 79.37 -23.39
N VAL A 742 -6.42 78.46 -22.91
CA VAL A 742 -7.10 78.41 -21.58
C VAL A 742 -7.54 76.98 -21.30
#